data_AF-A0A1S5Y186-F1
#
_entry.id   AF-A0A1S5Y186-F1
#
_cell.length_a   1.000
_cell.length_b   1.000
_cell.length_c   1.000
_cell.angle_alpha   90.00
_cell.angle_beta   90.00
_cell.angle_gamma   90.00
#
_symmetry.space_group_name_H-M   'P 1'
#
loop_
_entity.id
_entity.type
_entity.pdbx_description
1 polymer ?
#
loop_
_entity_poly.entity_id
_entity_poly.type
_entity_poly.pdbx_seq_one_letter_code
_entity_poly.pdbx_strand_id
1 'polypeptide(L)'
;MSFGKRTTSYGSTATAPIETPYTLAAREWDNRIGSARVQARNWRYIAFAAMSGMLMLAVGLIHLSTIEHGGDVTHVTPKSMAVLVYLSAARGAVVSRNELLDAVWPAMSVTPDALSQCVVELRKAFRDDPRNPNIIQTIPKVGLRLLAPVESPVPATSSGTPPTARLPRRAALLTGLAVLLLIVAGLLWMAGRPSAWRDPLIGADYRPLTDFIGSEELATISPDGRFVAFVSDRDGPWDVYVGQTATGDFQNLTRARIPELRNPSVRMLNFTRSASEVAIWSSSNRSWIVPVLGGELHPGPEGVAEIQWSADGKRAVYHPAAPGDPLFVANADLSGGRRIYAAPPGVHCHYPAWSRDGRTIYFVRGFVPDEMDLWQIPASGGTARRLTWHNSRVSFPTPLDDRTLLYLATSPDGTGPWVHALDLVDHSSHRLKSATNPYISLAATAGGRRLVVSAPHPTAGLWRVRIGAAIAGAQAVSPIPLHSQRGVSPRLAGDGLLYRAPKAGTDAVWSLDPASGPRELWSGRGGRVIDGPVPSADGSQIAFTVQSGGRTWLYVMSSADRGAHRLVPRLDVRGAPAWSPDGKWIAIAALHEGKPRLFKIPFPAGSPAVLTSEYALDPVWSPGGDFLAYTTADVGTVFEVHAVGADGKPRAMPKVTLSRGSRRLDFLGSDEHTLVVLKGALSRKEFWAVDLRTGAERALTDLGAAPVIGDFDVAPDGRSIVFDRARDESDLVLIDLQAN
;
A
#
# COMPACT_ATOMS: atom_id res chain seq x y z
N MET A 1 -37.86 -30.38 43.65
CA MET A 1 -36.62 -30.65 44.40
C MET A 1 -35.56 -29.64 43.98
N SER A 2 -34.72 -29.24 44.93
CA SER A 2 -34.02 -27.95 45.04
C SER A 2 -32.92 -27.67 44.01
N PHE A 3 -32.78 -26.38 43.66
CA PHE A 3 -31.58 -25.79 43.05
C PHE A 3 -30.43 -25.74 44.07
N GLY A 4 -29.24 -26.21 43.69
CA GLY A 4 -28.01 -26.12 44.49
C GLY A 4 -26.89 -25.44 43.72
N LYS A 5 -26.61 -24.17 44.05
CA LYS A 5 -25.39 -23.44 43.67
C LYS A 5 -24.17 -24.10 44.33
N ARG A 6 -23.09 -24.30 43.59
CA ARG A 6 -21.72 -24.39 44.15
C ARG A 6 -20.83 -23.35 43.49
N THR A 7 -20.35 -22.46 44.34
CA THR A 7 -19.28 -21.49 44.16
C THR A 7 -17.93 -22.20 44.10
N THR A 8 -17.01 -21.71 43.27
CA THR A 8 -15.56 -21.91 43.45
C THR A 8 -14.86 -20.56 43.34
N SER A 9 -14.01 -20.31 44.34
CA SER A 9 -13.30 -19.07 44.64
C SER A 9 -12.09 -18.85 43.73
N TYR A 10 -11.90 -17.62 43.25
CA TYR A 10 -10.60 -17.18 42.73
C TYR A 10 -9.78 -16.57 43.87
N GLY A 11 -8.60 -17.16 44.13
CA GLY A 11 -7.61 -16.62 45.04
C GLY A 11 -6.90 -15.41 44.43
N SER A 12 -6.68 -14.38 45.25
CA SER A 12 -5.90 -13.20 44.91
C SER A 12 -4.41 -13.52 44.98
N THR A 13 -3.72 -13.36 43.86
CA THR A 13 -2.27 -13.12 43.82
C THR A 13 -2.05 -11.85 43.01
N ALA A 14 -1.54 -10.82 43.68
CA ALA A 14 -1.28 -9.51 43.10
C ALA A 14 -0.17 -9.62 42.04
N THR A 15 -0.55 -9.44 40.78
CA THR A 15 0.37 -9.27 39.64
C THR A 15 0.60 -7.77 39.43
N ALA A 16 1.85 -7.39 39.14
CA ALA A 16 2.21 -6.01 38.78
C ALA A 16 1.37 -5.51 37.59
N PRO A 17 1.02 -4.21 37.52
CA PRO A 17 0.12 -3.72 36.48
C PRO A 17 0.75 -3.88 35.10
N ILE A 18 0.00 -4.54 34.22
CA ILE A 18 0.28 -4.64 32.78
C ILE A 18 0.20 -3.23 32.20
N GLU A 19 1.31 -2.73 31.65
CA GLU A 19 1.27 -1.51 30.83
C GLU A 19 0.43 -1.80 29.59
N THR A 20 -0.71 -1.13 29.49
CA THR A 20 -1.58 -1.19 28.31
C THR A 20 -1.25 -0.02 27.38
N PRO A 21 -1.61 -0.11 26.09
CA PRO A 21 -1.54 1.04 25.17
C PRO A 21 -2.24 2.30 25.72
N TYR A 22 -3.27 2.11 26.57
CA TYR A 22 -4.01 3.18 27.23
C TYR A 22 -3.18 3.94 28.28
N THR A 23 -2.32 3.26 29.03
CA THR A 23 -1.46 3.89 30.06
C THR A 23 -0.25 4.63 29.47
N LEU A 24 0.23 4.19 28.29
CA LEU A 24 1.28 4.87 27.52
C LEU A 24 0.75 6.12 26.80
N ALA A 25 -0.43 6.04 26.19
CA ALA A 25 -1.09 7.18 25.56
C ALA A 25 -1.45 8.27 26.57
N ALA A 26 -1.83 7.91 27.80
CA ALA A 26 -2.08 8.88 28.88
C ALA A 26 -0.81 9.63 29.32
N ARG A 27 0.35 8.97 29.34
CA ARG A 27 1.65 9.59 29.67
C ARG A 27 2.19 10.49 28.56
N GLU A 28 1.96 10.14 27.28
CA GLU A 28 2.28 11.03 26.16
C GLU A 28 1.35 12.26 26.07
N TRP A 29 0.11 12.12 26.56
CA TRP A 29 -0.89 13.17 26.59
C TRP A 29 -0.58 14.28 27.62
N ASP A 30 -0.08 13.91 28.81
CA ASP A 30 0.32 14.86 29.87
C ASP A 30 1.48 15.79 29.47
N ASN A 31 2.30 15.39 28.49
CA ASN A 31 3.52 16.13 28.11
C ASN A 31 3.31 17.18 27.00
N ARG A 32 2.11 17.29 26.39
CA ARG A 32 1.92 18.05 25.14
C ARG A 32 1.10 19.33 25.22
N ILE A 33 0.49 19.71 26.35
CA ILE A 33 -0.45 20.85 26.39
C ILE A 33 -0.22 21.78 27.60
N GLY A 34 -0.07 23.07 27.34
CA GLY A 34 -0.02 24.15 28.35
C GLY A 34 -1.41 24.58 28.84
N SER A 35 -1.49 25.34 29.94
CA SER A 35 -2.75 25.75 30.55
C SER A 35 -3.57 26.74 29.70
N ALA A 36 -4.90 26.53 29.63
CA ALA A 36 -5.86 27.46 29.00
C ALA A 36 -7.11 27.64 29.88
N ARG A 37 -7.70 28.85 29.92
CA ARG A 37 -8.99 29.17 30.59
C ARG A 37 -10.06 29.45 29.51
N VAL A 38 -11.34 29.23 29.79
CA VAL A 38 -12.43 29.67 28.92
C VAL A 38 -13.45 30.42 29.77
N GLN A 39 -13.75 31.68 29.43
CA GLN A 39 -14.77 32.50 30.06
C GLN A 39 -15.83 32.89 29.03
N ALA A 40 -17.00 32.26 29.10
CA ALA A 40 -18.25 32.88 28.66
C ALA A 40 -18.96 33.45 29.90
N ARG A 41 -19.67 34.57 29.73
CA ARG A 41 -20.41 35.29 30.79
C ARG A 41 -21.00 34.32 31.83
N ASN A 42 -20.45 34.36 33.06
CA ASN A 42 -20.76 33.57 34.26
C ASN A 42 -20.16 32.14 34.42
N TRP A 43 -19.02 31.82 33.80
CA TRP A 43 -18.35 30.52 33.96
C TRP A 43 -16.86 30.67 34.39
N ARG A 44 -16.33 29.80 35.28
CA ARG A 44 -14.90 29.76 35.72
C ARG A 44 -14.35 28.33 35.62
N TYR A 45 -13.08 28.17 35.22
CA TYR A 45 -12.35 26.89 35.25
C TYR A 45 -10.90 27.06 35.75
N ILE A 46 -10.38 26.03 36.43
CA ILE A 46 -8.96 25.87 36.84
C ILE A 46 -8.47 24.47 36.43
N ALA A 47 -7.38 24.40 35.67
CA ALA A 47 -6.62 23.17 35.41
C ALA A 47 -5.17 23.35 35.91
N PHE A 48 -4.65 22.38 36.65
CA PHE A 48 -3.27 22.34 37.16
C PHE A 48 -2.53 21.14 36.57
N ALA A 49 -1.33 21.37 36.05
CA ALA A 49 -0.30 20.35 35.86
C ALA A 49 1.00 20.90 36.47
N ALA A 50 1.51 20.25 37.50
CA ALA A 50 2.66 20.69 38.27
C ALA A 50 3.97 20.38 37.53
N MET A 51 4.87 21.37 37.50
CA MET A 51 6.23 21.23 36.99
C MET A 51 7.17 20.81 38.13
N SER A 52 8.08 19.89 37.83
CA SER A 52 9.30 19.51 38.59
C SER A 52 9.18 18.61 39.85
N GLY A 53 9.82 17.45 39.76
CA GLY A 53 10.79 16.97 40.76
C GLY A 53 10.29 16.54 42.14
N MET A 54 9.90 15.26 42.26
CA MET A 54 10.21 14.39 43.41
C MET A 54 10.08 14.99 44.82
N LEU A 55 8.88 15.42 45.22
CA LEU A 55 8.30 15.20 46.56
C LEU A 55 6.88 15.80 46.59
N MET A 56 5.87 14.94 46.66
CA MET A 56 4.53 15.16 47.27
C MET A 56 3.60 14.06 46.74
N LEU A 57 3.85 12.84 47.21
CA LEU A 57 2.89 11.74 47.20
C LEU A 57 1.87 12.05 48.31
N ALA A 58 0.71 12.59 47.94
CA ALA A 58 -0.62 12.40 48.54
C ALA A 58 -1.52 13.61 48.23
N VAL A 59 -2.76 13.34 47.78
CA VAL A 59 -3.93 14.25 47.65
C VAL A 59 -4.23 14.90 46.27
N GLY A 60 -3.39 14.81 45.24
CA GLY A 60 -3.60 15.56 43.98
C GLY A 60 -4.26 14.88 42.76
N LEU A 61 -4.95 13.74 42.87
CA LEU A 61 -5.20 12.85 41.71
C LEU A 61 -6.65 12.81 41.15
N ILE A 62 -7.49 13.86 41.31
CA ILE A 62 -8.94 13.76 40.99
C ILE A 62 -9.49 14.77 39.95
N HIS A 63 -8.72 15.73 39.39
CA HIS A 63 -9.33 16.86 38.63
C HIS A 63 -9.19 16.88 37.09
N LEU A 64 -8.74 15.81 36.42
CA LEU A 64 -8.39 15.89 34.98
C LEU A 64 -9.56 15.84 33.97
N SER A 65 -10.82 15.76 34.40
CA SER A 65 -11.98 15.77 33.49
C SER A 65 -13.24 16.38 34.12
N THR A 66 -13.08 17.51 34.82
CA THR A 66 -14.19 18.24 35.45
C THR A 66 -14.50 19.54 34.74
N ILE A 67 -15.80 19.83 34.62
CA ILE A 67 -16.35 21.06 34.11
C ILE A 67 -17.14 21.76 35.25
N GLU A 68 -16.71 22.94 35.73
CA GLU A 68 -17.41 23.75 36.73
C GLU A 68 -18.35 24.82 36.11
N HIS A 69 -19.57 24.95 36.63
CA HIS A 69 -20.57 25.94 36.23
C HIS A 69 -21.33 26.50 37.44
N GLY A 70 -21.26 27.80 37.71
CA GLY A 70 -22.08 28.42 38.77
C GLY A 70 -21.91 27.79 40.16
N GLY A 71 -20.76 27.15 40.42
CA GLY A 71 -20.49 26.37 41.65
C GLY A 71 -20.73 24.86 41.54
N ASP A 72 -21.37 24.38 40.47
CA ASP A 72 -21.61 22.95 40.22
C ASP A 72 -20.46 22.34 39.41
N VAL A 73 -19.84 21.26 39.91
CA VAL A 73 -18.78 20.53 39.20
C VAL A 73 -19.35 19.27 38.53
N THR A 74 -19.21 19.18 37.21
CA THR A 74 -19.67 18.06 36.37
C THR A 74 -18.47 17.30 35.81
N HIS A 75 -18.42 15.98 35.96
CA HIS A 75 -17.41 15.15 35.30
C HIS A 75 -17.83 14.81 33.85
N VAL A 76 -16.87 14.84 32.93
CA VAL A 76 -17.03 14.39 31.54
C VAL A 76 -16.00 13.33 31.19
N THR A 77 -16.22 12.58 30.10
CA THR A 77 -15.22 11.63 29.62
C THR A 77 -13.93 12.33 29.16
N PRO A 78 -12.76 11.66 29.25
CA PRO A 78 -11.48 12.23 28.78
C PRO A 78 -11.50 12.64 27.31
N LYS A 79 -12.24 11.92 26.45
CA LYS A 79 -12.36 12.23 25.02
C LYS A 79 -13.24 13.46 24.77
N SER A 80 -14.32 13.63 25.52
CA SER A 80 -15.10 14.87 25.48
C SER A 80 -14.27 16.07 25.96
N MET A 81 -13.46 15.89 27.01
CA MET A 81 -12.54 16.92 27.46
C MET A 81 -11.48 17.26 26.39
N ALA A 82 -10.93 16.26 25.69
CA ALA A 82 -9.98 16.48 24.60
C ALA A 82 -10.57 17.29 23.43
N VAL A 83 -11.81 17.00 23.04
CA VAL A 83 -12.55 17.79 22.01
C VAL A 83 -12.67 19.25 22.44
N LEU A 84 -13.04 19.51 23.71
CA LEU A 84 -13.17 20.86 24.25
C LEU A 84 -11.84 21.62 24.25
N VAL A 85 -10.76 20.98 24.68
CA VAL A 85 -9.41 21.58 24.68
C VAL A 85 -8.98 21.95 23.27
N TYR A 86 -9.19 21.06 22.29
CA TYR A 86 -8.85 21.34 20.91
C TYR A 86 -9.65 22.52 20.33
N LEU A 87 -10.96 22.56 20.59
CA LEU A 87 -11.81 23.68 20.21
C LEU A 87 -11.41 25.01 20.89
N SER A 88 -10.92 24.96 22.13
CA SER A 88 -10.42 26.15 22.84
C SER A 88 -9.11 26.68 22.24
N ALA A 89 -8.22 25.80 21.80
CA ALA A 89 -6.98 26.19 21.13
C ALA A 89 -7.24 26.86 19.76
N ALA A 90 -8.33 26.48 19.08
CA ALA A 90 -8.76 27.08 17.83
C ALA A 90 -9.33 28.51 17.98
N ARG A 91 -9.52 29.03 19.20
CA ARG A 91 -9.92 30.42 19.52
C ARG A 91 -11.09 30.95 18.69
N GLY A 92 -12.14 30.14 18.53
CA GLY A 92 -13.34 30.52 17.78
C GLY A 92 -13.26 30.34 16.26
N ALA A 93 -12.17 29.78 15.74
CA ALA A 93 -12.13 29.27 14.37
C ALA A 93 -13.05 28.04 14.20
N VAL A 94 -13.49 27.78 12.97
CA VAL A 94 -14.24 26.56 12.65
C VAL A 94 -13.25 25.42 12.47
N VAL A 95 -13.45 24.35 13.21
CA VAL A 95 -12.66 23.12 13.14
C VAL A 95 -13.48 22.05 12.44
N SER A 96 -12.91 21.38 11.44
CA SER A 96 -13.65 20.35 10.69
C SER A 96 -13.87 19.09 11.54
N ARG A 97 -14.89 18.28 11.21
CA ARG A 97 -15.13 17.02 11.92
C ARG A 97 -13.98 16.02 11.76
N ASN A 98 -13.38 15.96 10.57
CA ASN A 98 -12.26 15.06 10.30
C ASN A 98 -11.03 15.48 11.11
N GLU A 99 -10.75 16.78 11.17
CA GLU A 99 -9.66 17.32 11.99
C GLU A 99 -9.82 17.00 13.48
N LEU A 100 -11.04 17.10 14.02
CA LEU A 100 -11.31 16.69 15.41
C LEU A 100 -11.20 15.18 15.61
N LEU A 101 -11.63 14.37 14.64
CA LEU A 101 -11.49 12.91 14.70
C LEU A 101 -10.02 12.51 14.68
N ASP A 102 -9.23 13.07 13.76
CA ASP A 102 -7.80 12.81 13.61
C ASP A 102 -7.00 13.28 14.83
N ALA A 103 -7.35 14.44 15.40
CA ALA A 103 -6.67 14.99 16.56
C ALA A 103 -6.99 14.25 17.86
N VAL A 104 -8.24 13.84 18.07
CA VAL A 104 -8.70 13.24 19.33
C VAL A 104 -8.58 11.71 19.32
N TRP A 105 -8.61 11.07 18.14
CA TRP A 105 -8.46 9.62 17.95
C TRP A 105 -7.37 9.28 16.92
N PRO A 106 -6.10 9.66 17.16
CA PRO A 106 -5.02 9.32 16.23
C PRO A 106 -4.87 7.80 16.10
N ALA A 107 -4.75 7.32 14.87
CA ALA A 107 -4.57 5.90 14.52
C ALA A 107 -5.70 4.94 14.94
N MET A 108 -6.91 5.44 15.22
CA MET A 108 -8.09 4.62 15.48
C MET A 108 -9.21 4.91 14.48
N SER A 109 -9.80 3.86 13.89
CA SER A 109 -10.98 4.02 13.03
C SER A 109 -12.23 4.18 13.89
N VAL A 110 -12.64 5.42 14.13
CA VAL A 110 -13.87 5.76 14.87
C VAL A 110 -14.96 6.28 13.93
N THR A 111 -16.22 5.98 14.25
CA THR A 111 -17.36 6.51 13.48
C THR A 111 -17.63 7.98 13.85
N PRO A 112 -18.22 8.79 12.96
CA PRO A 112 -18.62 10.18 13.26
C PRO A 112 -19.58 10.31 14.46
N ASP A 113 -20.23 9.22 14.85
CA ASP A 113 -21.07 9.14 16.05
C ASP A 113 -20.28 9.33 17.34
N ALA A 114 -19.00 8.93 17.39
CA ALA A 114 -18.15 9.11 18.57
C ALA A 114 -17.92 10.60 18.89
N LEU A 115 -17.59 11.40 17.88
CA LEU A 115 -17.49 12.86 18.01
C LEU A 115 -18.85 13.47 18.39
N SER A 116 -19.94 12.93 17.82
CA SER A 116 -21.30 13.41 18.11
C SER A 116 -21.71 13.14 19.56
N GLN A 117 -21.34 11.99 20.13
CA GLN A 117 -21.55 11.68 21.54
C GLN A 117 -20.74 12.60 22.45
N CYS A 118 -19.49 12.91 22.10
CA CYS A 118 -18.67 13.86 22.85
C CYS A 118 -19.30 15.26 22.87
N VAL A 119 -19.81 15.74 21.72
CA VAL A 119 -20.50 17.04 21.64
C VAL A 119 -21.80 17.04 22.45
N VAL A 120 -22.56 15.95 22.46
CA VAL A 120 -23.77 15.81 23.30
C VAL A 120 -23.42 15.87 24.78
N GLU A 121 -22.36 15.18 25.20
CA GLU A 121 -21.88 15.18 26.59
C GLU A 121 -21.43 16.59 27.01
N LEU A 122 -20.65 17.28 26.17
CA LEU A 122 -20.22 18.66 26.43
C LEU A 122 -21.40 19.61 26.52
N ARG A 123 -22.38 19.54 25.59
CA ARG A 123 -23.57 20.40 25.64
C ARG A 123 -24.38 20.20 26.92
N LYS A 124 -24.51 18.96 27.40
CA LYS A 124 -25.16 18.67 28.69
C LYS A 124 -24.37 19.28 29.85
N ALA A 125 -23.05 19.13 29.86
CA ALA A 125 -22.19 19.70 30.89
C ALA A 125 -22.24 21.24 30.91
N PHE A 126 -22.35 21.88 29.73
CA PHE A 126 -22.48 23.33 29.59
C PHE A 126 -23.92 23.86 29.66
N ARG A 127 -24.93 22.98 29.82
CA ARG A 127 -26.35 23.35 29.68
C ARG A 127 -26.63 24.16 28.40
N ASP A 128 -25.94 23.83 27.30
CA ASP A 128 -25.97 24.54 26.02
C ASP A 128 -27.07 23.99 25.10
N ASP A 129 -27.94 24.86 24.57
CA ASP A 129 -29.04 24.46 23.69
C ASP A 129 -28.54 24.26 22.24
N PRO A 130 -28.66 23.06 21.65
CA PRO A 130 -28.24 22.83 20.27
C PRO A 130 -29.02 23.65 19.22
N ARG A 131 -30.24 24.14 19.53
CA ARG A 131 -31.03 25.00 18.63
C ARG A 131 -30.66 26.48 18.75
N ASN A 132 -30.08 26.89 19.88
CA ASN A 132 -29.61 28.25 20.12
C ASN A 132 -28.26 28.22 20.86
N PRO A 133 -27.16 27.84 20.17
CA PRO A 133 -25.89 27.53 20.82
C PRO A 133 -25.21 28.80 21.34
N ASN A 134 -24.86 28.79 22.62
CA ASN A 134 -24.09 29.85 23.28
C ASN A 134 -22.62 29.45 23.49
N ILE A 135 -22.31 28.15 23.53
CA ILE A 135 -20.96 27.63 23.82
C ILE A 135 -20.38 26.90 22.61
N ILE A 136 -21.07 25.89 22.05
CA ILE A 136 -20.56 25.10 20.91
C ILE A 136 -21.53 25.16 19.73
N GLN A 137 -21.13 25.87 18.68
CA GLN A 137 -21.87 25.96 17.43
C GLN A 137 -21.54 24.78 16.51
N THR A 138 -22.57 24.08 16.03
CA THR A 138 -22.42 23.13 14.92
C THR A 138 -22.76 23.80 13.60
N ILE A 139 -21.80 23.82 12.68
CA ILE A 139 -22.01 24.32 11.31
C ILE A 139 -22.28 23.10 10.42
N PRO A 140 -23.51 22.97 9.86
CA PRO A 140 -23.87 21.82 9.03
C PRO A 140 -22.89 21.60 7.89
N LYS A 141 -22.47 20.35 7.67
CA LYS A 141 -21.50 19.94 6.62
C LYS A 141 -20.09 20.57 6.68
N VAL A 142 -19.81 21.45 7.65
CA VAL A 142 -18.50 22.11 7.78
C VAL A 142 -17.76 21.64 9.03
N GLY A 143 -18.32 21.79 10.23
CA GLY A 143 -17.54 21.53 11.45
C GLY A 143 -18.17 22.05 12.74
N LEU A 144 -17.31 22.26 13.74
CA LEU A 144 -17.64 22.75 15.06
C LEU A 144 -16.85 24.03 15.35
N ARG A 145 -17.45 24.95 16.10
CA ARG A 145 -16.83 26.21 16.53
C ARG A 145 -17.15 26.45 18.01
N LEU A 146 -16.14 26.85 18.79
CA LEU A 146 -16.35 27.35 20.15
C LEU A 146 -16.75 28.83 20.09
N LEU A 147 -17.91 29.18 20.63
CA LEU A 147 -18.40 30.57 20.72
C LEU A 147 -17.95 31.25 22.01
N ALA A 148 -17.69 30.47 23.06
CA ALA A 148 -17.24 30.98 24.34
C ALA A 148 -15.81 31.59 24.24
N PRO A 149 -15.59 32.82 24.75
CA PRO A 149 -14.26 33.42 24.82
C PRO A 149 -13.28 32.58 25.64
N VAL A 150 -12.05 32.41 25.13
CA VAL A 150 -10.97 31.65 25.76
C VAL A 150 -10.00 32.62 26.44
N GLU A 151 -9.94 32.66 27.76
CA GLU A 151 -8.96 33.45 28.51
C GLU A 151 -7.71 32.62 28.83
N SER A 152 -6.58 33.23 29.16
CA SER A 152 -5.46 32.48 29.75
C SER A 152 -5.29 32.93 31.20
N PRO A 153 -4.86 32.07 32.14
CA PRO A 153 -4.54 32.54 33.48
C PRO A 153 -3.47 33.63 33.41
N VAL A 154 -3.87 34.89 33.62
CA VAL A 154 -2.91 35.93 34.00
C VAL A 154 -2.55 35.66 35.47
N PRO A 155 -1.26 35.55 35.84
CA PRO A 155 -0.87 35.51 37.24
C PRO A 155 -1.34 36.82 37.89
N ALA A 156 -2.04 36.71 39.02
CA ALA A 156 -2.56 37.85 39.75
C ALA A 156 -1.46 38.91 39.96
N THR A 157 -1.54 40.00 39.22
CA THR A 157 -0.70 41.17 39.41
C THR A 157 -1.42 42.02 40.44
N SER A 158 -1.00 41.92 41.70
CA SER A 158 -1.40 42.85 42.75
C SER A 158 -0.84 44.24 42.40
N SER A 159 -1.68 45.13 41.89
CA SER A 159 -1.36 46.55 41.74
C SER A 159 -1.42 47.22 43.12
N GLY A 160 -0.27 47.27 43.79
CA GLY A 160 -0.02 48.15 44.91
C GLY A 160 1.44 48.57 44.84
N THR A 161 1.69 49.81 44.42
CA THR A 161 3.03 50.40 44.32
C THR A 161 3.73 50.40 45.67
N PRO A 162 4.88 49.71 45.86
CA PRO A 162 5.78 49.98 46.97
C PRO A 162 6.96 50.86 46.50
N PRO A 163 7.62 51.59 47.41
CA PRO A 163 8.60 52.61 47.06
C PRO A 163 9.82 52.00 46.38
N THR A 164 10.43 52.75 45.46
CA THR A 164 11.69 52.40 44.79
C THR A 164 12.81 52.19 45.81
N ALA A 165 13.06 50.93 46.20
CA ALA A 165 14.25 50.53 46.93
C ALA A 165 15.30 50.00 45.93
N ARG A 166 16.49 50.63 45.91
CA ARG A 166 17.63 50.17 45.12
C ARG A 166 18.08 48.80 45.65
N LEU A 167 18.05 47.78 44.80
CA LEU A 167 18.52 46.43 45.16
C LEU A 167 20.04 46.43 45.43
N PRO A 168 20.52 45.79 46.51
CA PRO A 168 21.95 45.68 46.79
C PRO A 168 22.65 44.84 45.70
N ARG A 169 23.88 45.20 45.33
CA ARG A 169 24.68 44.61 44.22
C ARG A 169 24.71 43.07 44.17
N ARG A 170 24.57 42.39 45.32
CA ARG A 170 24.53 40.92 45.39
C ARG A 170 23.24 40.31 44.83
N ALA A 171 22.10 41.00 44.96
CA ALA A 171 20.83 40.55 44.41
C ALA A 171 20.83 40.62 42.87
N ALA A 172 21.36 41.71 42.29
CA ALA A 172 21.50 41.84 40.83
C ALA A 172 22.41 40.77 40.21
N LEU A 173 23.44 40.34 40.94
CA LEU A 173 24.37 39.29 40.50
C LEU A 173 23.71 37.90 40.50
N LEU A 174 22.86 37.61 41.49
CA LEU A 174 22.07 36.37 41.56
C LEU A 174 20.99 36.32 40.48
N THR A 175 20.33 37.44 40.18
CA THR A 175 19.36 37.51 39.07
C THR A 175 20.05 37.32 37.72
N GLY A 176 21.23 37.93 37.53
CA GLY A 176 22.04 37.73 36.32
C GLY A 176 22.46 36.27 36.13
N LEU A 177 22.86 35.61 37.21
CA LEU A 177 23.21 34.18 37.19
C LEU A 177 21.99 33.29 36.87
N ALA A 178 20.82 33.58 37.44
CA ALA A 178 19.59 32.83 37.17
C ALA A 178 19.15 32.98 35.71
N VAL A 179 19.24 34.18 35.13
CA VAL A 179 18.95 34.42 33.71
C VAL A 179 19.96 33.68 32.82
N LEU A 180 21.25 33.71 33.16
CA LEU A 180 22.27 32.97 32.43
C LEU A 180 22.01 31.45 32.48
N LEU A 181 21.63 30.92 33.64
CA LEU A 181 21.29 29.50 33.80
C LEU A 181 20.04 29.12 32.99
N LEU A 182 19.02 29.99 32.91
CA LEU A 182 17.85 29.78 32.06
C LEU A 182 18.18 29.84 30.57
N ILE A 183 19.07 30.74 30.16
CA ILE A 183 19.56 30.81 28.78
C ILE A 183 20.35 29.55 28.44
N VAL A 184 21.26 29.13 29.32
CA VAL A 184 22.04 27.89 29.15
C VAL A 184 21.13 26.67 29.12
N ALA A 185 20.14 26.58 30.01
CA ALA A 185 19.16 25.51 30.01
C ALA A 185 18.29 25.51 28.73
N GLY A 186 17.90 26.70 28.25
CA GLY A 186 17.17 26.86 26.99
C GLY A 186 18.01 26.46 25.78
N LEU A 187 19.30 26.83 25.76
CA LEU A 187 20.25 26.45 24.70
C LEU A 187 20.57 24.95 24.74
N LEU A 188 20.74 24.35 25.92
CA LEU A 188 20.92 22.91 26.09
C LEU A 188 19.66 22.13 25.70
N TRP A 189 18.47 22.66 26.01
CA TRP A 189 17.21 22.07 25.58
C TRP A 189 17.02 22.18 24.06
N MET A 190 17.37 23.32 23.45
CA MET A 190 17.37 23.47 22.00
C MET A 190 18.42 22.58 21.31
N ALA A 191 19.61 22.43 21.90
CA ALA A 191 20.66 21.55 21.41
C ALA A 191 20.33 20.05 21.60
N GLY A 192 19.50 19.73 22.60
CA GLY A 192 18.99 18.39 22.86
C GLY A 192 17.69 18.04 22.11
N ARG A 193 17.11 18.97 21.34
CA ARG A 193 16.00 18.62 20.46
C ARG A 193 16.54 17.74 19.32
N PRO A 194 16.01 16.51 19.12
CA PRO A 194 16.38 15.74 17.95
C PRO A 194 16.14 16.62 16.72
N SER A 195 17.14 16.71 15.84
CA SER A 195 17.05 17.57 14.67
C SER A 195 15.72 17.27 13.97
N ALA A 196 14.97 18.32 13.62
CA ALA A 196 13.70 18.17 12.91
C ALA A 196 13.93 17.22 11.73
N TRP A 197 13.11 16.17 11.63
CA TRP A 197 13.14 15.23 10.53
C TRP A 197 13.19 15.99 9.19
N ARG A 198 14.05 15.55 8.27
CA ARG A 198 14.20 16.12 6.93
C ARG A 198 14.09 15.00 5.91
N ASP A 199 13.36 15.27 4.84
CA ASP A 199 13.28 14.37 3.69
C ASP A 199 14.67 14.35 3.00
N PRO A 200 15.37 13.20 2.99
CA PRO A 200 16.76 13.11 2.52
C PRO A 200 16.90 13.22 1.00
N LEU A 201 15.79 13.16 0.26
CA LEU A 201 15.78 13.29 -1.20
C LEU A 201 15.46 14.73 -1.66
N ILE A 202 15.21 15.66 -0.74
CA ILE A 202 15.03 17.08 -1.10
C ILE A 202 16.33 17.61 -1.73
N GLY A 203 16.21 18.13 -2.95
CA GLY A 203 17.34 18.68 -3.70
C GLY A 203 18.29 17.64 -4.28
N ALA A 204 17.97 16.34 -4.17
CA ALA A 204 18.75 15.29 -4.82
C ALA A 204 18.74 15.45 -6.35
N ASP A 205 19.83 15.06 -6.99
CA ASP A 205 19.96 15.03 -8.44
C ASP A 205 19.55 13.66 -8.98
N TYR A 206 18.70 13.64 -10.00
CA TYR A 206 18.11 12.44 -10.58
C TYR A 206 18.61 12.27 -12.00
N ARG A 207 19.37 11.20 -12.26
CA ARG A 207 19.95 10.91 -13.57
C ARG A 207 19.51 9.54 -14.06
N PRO A 208 18.75 9.46 -15.17
CA PRO A 208 18.50 8.19 -15.84
C PRO A 208 19.84 7.52 -16.20
N LEU A 209 19.96 6.22 -15.91
CA LEU A 209 21.10 5.40 -16.29
C LEU A 209 20.80 4.50 -17.49
N THR A 210 19.54 4.08 -17.64
CA THR A 210 19.07 3.26 -18.75
C THR A 210 17.80 3.86 -19.35
N ASP A 211 17.55 3.48 -20.59
CA ASP A 211 16.34 3.75 -21.37
C ASP A 211 15.99 2.52 -22.23
N PHE A 212 16.30 1.33 -21.72
CA PHE A 212 16.20 0.11 -22.50
C PHE A 212 14.76 -0.30 -22.72
N ILE A 213 14.54 -0.96 -23.84
CA ILE A 213 13.26 -1.59 -24.13
C ILE A 213 13.15 -2.88 -23.30
N GLY A 214 12.35 -2.86 -22.24
CA GLY A 214 12.20 -3.99 -21.33
C GLY A 214 12.06 -3.56 -19.87
N SER A 215 12.22 -4.51 -18.98
CA SER A 215 12.13 -4.28 -17.53
C SER A 215 13.50 -4.43 -16.88
N GLU A 216 14.04 -3.35 -16.31
CA GLU A 216 15.20 -3.40 -15.40
C GLU A 216 14.80 -3.51 -13.92
N GLU A 217 14.87 -4.72 -13.36
CA GLU A 217 14.54 -5.01 -11.96
C GLU A 217 15.80 -5.20 -11.10
N LEU A 218 15.65 -5.09 -9.77
CA LEU A 218 16.70 -5.40 -8.77
C LEU A 218 18.01 -4.63 -8.92
N ALA A 219 17.92 -3.34 -9.25
CA ALA A 219 19.08 -2.50 -9.31
C ALA A 219 19.85 -2.50 -7.98
N THR A 220 21.14 -2.81 -8.05
CA THR A 220 22.08 -2.71 -6.95
C THR A 220 23.30 -1.91 -7.39
N ILE A 221 23.92 -1.18 -6.46
CA ILE A 221 25.08 -0.33 -6.72
C ILE A 221 26.26 -0.84 -5.90
N SER A 222 27.45 -0.84 -6.50
CA SER A 222 28.65 -1.25 -5.80
C SER A 222 28.90 -0.35 -4.59
N PRO A 223 29.51 -0.87 -3.51
CA PRO A 223 29.74 -0.10 -2.29
C PRO A 223 30.48 1.23 -2.50
N ASP A 224 31.37 1.28 -3.50
CA ASP A 224 32.15 2.47 -3.91
C ASP A 224 31.43 3.37 -4.94
N GLY A 225 30.24 2.96 -5.42
CA GLY A 225 29.42 3.72 -6.37
C GLY A 225 29.89 3.68 -7.82
N ARG A 226 30.90 2.87 -8.16
CA ARG A 226 31.48 2.80 -9.52
C ARG A 226 30.71 1.90 -10.49
N PHE A 227 30.01 0.89 -9.99
CA PHE A 227 29.29 -0.08 -10.81
C PHE A 227 27.83 -0.19 -10.39
N VAL A 228 26.96 -0.47 -11.35
CA VAL A 228 25.57 -0.84 -11.14
C VAL A 228 25.33 -2.21 -11.76
N ALA A 229 24.57 -3.05 -11.06
CA ALA A 229 24.10 -4.35 -11.54
C ALA A 229 22.58 -4.42 -11.43
N PHE A 230 21.93 -5.08 -12.38
CA PHE A 230 20.48 -5.28 -12.41
C PHE A 230 20.12 -6.52 -13.23
N VAL A 231 18.87 -6.95 -13.19
CA VAL A 231 18.34 -8.00 -14.07
C VAL A 231 17.44 -7.36 -15.12
N SER A 232 17.58 -7.78 -16.38
CA SER A 232 16.74 -7.27 -17.47
C SER A 232 16.39 -8.36 -18.48
N ASP A 233 15.24 -8.20 -19.12
CA ASP A 233 14.76 -9.02 -20.22
C ASP A 233 14.99 -8.38 -21.61
N ARG A 234 15.78 -7.30 -21.68
CA ARG A 234 16.00 -6.52 -22.91
C ARG A 234 16.49 -7.35 -24.12
N ASP A 235 17.27 -8.41 -23.88
CA ASP A 235 17.83 -9.28 -24.92
C ASP A 235 17.00 -10.58 -25.10
N GLY A 236 15.81 -10.67 -24.50
CA GLY A 236 14.87 -11.80 -24.56
C GLY A 236 14.78 -12.59 -23.25
N PRO A 237 15.78 -13.44 -22.91
CA PRO A 237 15.85 -14.05 -21.59
C PRO A 237 16.14 -13.01 -20.50
N TRP A 238 15.69 -13.29 -19.27
CA TRP A 238 16.12 -12.52 -18.11
C TRP A 238 17.60 -12.81 -17.85
N ASP A 239 18.42 -11.77 -17.84
CA ASP A 239 19.86 -11.83 -17.65
C ASP A 239 20.33 -10.76 -16.66
N VAL A 240 21.49 -10.99 -16.03
CA VAL A 240 22.15 -9.99 -15.19
C VAL A 240 23.06 -9.12 -16.04
N TYR A 241 22.92 -7.81 -15.89
CA TYR A 241 23.74 -6.81 -16.55
C TYR A 241 24.55 -6.03 -15.53
N VAL A 242 25.77 -5.67 -15.90
CA VAL A 242 26.69 -4.88 -15.06
C VAL A 242 27.36 -3.82 -15.90
N GLY A 243 27.53 -2.62 -15.34
CA GLY A 243 28.10 -1.49 -16.05
C GLY A 243 28.65 -0.42 -15.12
N GLN A 244 29.44 0.48 -15.69
CA GLN A 244 29.98 1.61 -14.94
C GLN A 244 28.92 2.70 -14.75
N THR A 245 28.78 3.18 -13.52
CA THR A 245 27.82 4.24 -13.18
C THR A 245 28.03 5.52 -13.99
N ALA A 246 29.29 5.83 -14.35
CA ALA A 246 29.64 7.06 -15.05
C ALA A 246 29.28 7.03 -16.55
N THR A 247 29.48 5.90 -17.23
CA THR A 247 29.29 5.81 -18.68
C THR A 247 27.89 5.35 -19.07
N GLY A 248 27.24 4.52 -18.24
CA GLY A 248 25.96 3.90 -18.59
C GLY A 248 26.09 2.73 -19.59
N ASP A 249 27.31 2.25 -19.83
CA ASP A 249 27.52 1.06 -20.68
C ASP A 249 27.35 -0.22 -19.86
N PHE A 250 26.43 -1.08 -20.28
CA PHE A 250 26.05 -2.30 -19.56
C PHE A 250 26.28 -3.56 -20.39
N GLN A 251 27.08 -4.47 -19.84
CA GLN A 251 27.37 -5.78 -20.44
C GLN A 251 26.50 -6.89 -19.86
N ASN A 252 26.04 -7.81 -20.72
CA ASN A 252 25.31 -9.00 -20.31
C ASN A 252 26.28 -10.03 -19.70
N LEU A 253 26.11 -10.27 -18.40
CA LEU A 253 27.00 -11.07 -17.57
C LEU A 253 26.68 -12.56 -17.64
N THR A 254 25.39 -12.91 -17.72
CA THR A 254 24.91 -14.29 -17.67
C THR A 254 24.69 -14.90 -19.05
N ARG A 255 24.37 -14.10 -20.07
CA ARG A 255 24.19 -14.49 -21.49
C ARG A 255 23.34 -15.75 -21.65
N ALA A 256 22.15 -15.74 -21.04
CA ALA A 256 21.18 -16.83 -20.98
C ALA A 256 21.67 -18.15 -20.35
N ARG A 257 22.83 -18.16 -19.66
CA ARG A 257 23.36 -19.36 -18.98
C ARG A 257 22.66 -19.68 -17.65
N ILE A 258 21.81 -18.78 -17.15
CA ILE A 258 20.94 -19.00 -15.98
C ILE A 258 19.49 -18.73 -16.41
N PRO A 259 18.75 -19.72 -16.93
CA PRO A 259 17.39 -19.50 -17.44
C PRO A 259 16.37 -19.19 -16.33
N GLU A 260 16.67 -19.55 -15.07
CA GLU A 260 15.75 -19.41 -13.93
C GLU A 260 15.88 -18.09 -13.12
N LEU A 261 16.39 -17.01 -13.72
CA LEU A 261 16.73 -15.76 -13.00
C LEU A 261 15.54 -14.97 -12.44
N ARG A 262 14.33 -15.11 -13.00
CA ARG A 262 13.18 -14.33 -12.54
C ARG A 262 12.36 -15.09 -11.50
N ASN A 263 12.35 -14.58 -10.26
CA ASN A 263 11.43 -14.98 -9.21
C ASN A 263 10.77 -13.75 -8.56
N PRO A 264 9.45 -13.54 -8.64
CA PRO A 264 8.80 -12.34 -8.11
C PRO A 264 8.83 -12.20 -6.57
N SER A 265 9.21 -13.23 -5.82
CA SER A 265 9.09 -13.29 -4.35
C SER A 265 10.42 -13.25 -3.57
N VAL A 266 11.52 -13.74 -4.15
CA VAL A 266 12.85 -13.79 -3.53
C VAL A 266 13.89 -13.44 -4.58
N ARG A 267 14.73 -12.44 -4.33
CA ARG A 267 15.52 -11.80 -5.39
C ARG A 267 16.86 -11.30 -4.85
N MET A 268 17.91 -12.11 -4.99
CA MET A 268 19.28 -11.73 -4.63
C MET A 268 20.06 -11.28 -5.87
N LEU A 269 20.45 -10.00 -5.86
CA LEU A 269 21.48 -9.45 -6.72
C LEU A 269 22.29 -8.45 -5.90
N ASN A 270 23.52 -8.81 -5.52
CA ASN A 270 24.36 -7.95 -4.69
C ASN A 270 25.82 -8.01 -5.10
N PHE A 271 26.49 -6.87 -5.03
CA PHE A 271 27.95 -6.82 -5.13
C PHE A 271 28.60 -7.42 -3.88
N THR A 272 29.73 -8.11 -4.08
CA THR A 272 30.67 -8.36 -2.98
C THR A 272 31.29 -7.04 -2.53
N ARG A 273 31.83 -6.98 -1.30
CA ARG A 273 32.32 -5.71 -0.74
C ARG A 273 33.44 -5.05 -1.56
N SER A 274 34.28 -5.86 -2.19
CA SER A 274 35.37 -5.45 -3.10
C SER A 274 34.86 -4.88 -4.43
N ALA A 275 33.57 -5.00 -4.73
CA ALA A 275 32.97 -4.68 -6.02
C ALA A 275 33.62 -5.44 -7.20
N SER A 276 34.28 -6.57 -6.94
CA SER A 276 34.90 -7.39 -7.97
C SER A 276 33.94 -8.44 -8.54
N GLU A 277 32.89 -8.80 -7.80
CA GLU A 277 31.96 -9.87 -8.15
C GLU A 277 30.52 -9.48 -7.79
N VAL A 278 29.58 -10.17 -8.45
CA VAL A 278 28.14 -10.09 -8.18
C VAL A 278 27.63 -11.47 -7.80
N ALA A 279 26.92 -11.54 -6.68
CA ALA A 279 26.21 -12.73 -6.23
C ALA A 279 24.76 -12.67 -6.75
N ILE A 280 24.33 -13.78 -7.35
CA ILE A 280 23.05 -13.92 -8.05
C ILE A 280 22.32 -15.13 -7.49
N TRP A 281 21.03 -15.00 -7.20
CA TRP A 281 20.18 -16.15 -6.89
C TRP A 281 19.21 -16.44 -8.03
N SER A 282 18.91 -17.73 -8.22
CA SER A 282 17.99 -18.22 -9.24
C SER A 282 16.85 -19.02 -8.59
N SER A 283 15.68 -19.01 -9.23
CA SER A 283 14.46 -19.62 -8.70
C SER A 283 14.54 -21.14 -8.46
N SER A 284 15.57 -21.81 -8.97
CA SER A 284 15.89 -23.22 -8.68
C SER A 284 16.58 -23.43 -7.32
N ASN A 285 16.56 -22.43 -6.44
CA ASN A 285 17.28 -22.42 -5.16
C ASN A 285 18.81 -22.61 -5.32
N ARG A 286 19.37 -22.08 -6.41
CA ARG A 286 20.81 -22.07 -6.69
C ARG A 286 21.32 -20.65 -6.71
N SER A 287 22.53 -20.45 -6.19
CA SER A 287 23.23 -19.18 -6.25
C SER A 287 24.45 -19.27 -7.16
N TRP A 288 24.88 -18.13 -7.68
CA TRP A 288 25.98 -17.98 -8.61
C TRP A 288 26.81 -16.75 -8.21
N ILE A 289 28.11 -16.80 -8.45
CA ILE A 289 29.02 -15.66 -8.31
C ILE A 289 29.66 -15.43 -9.67
N VAL A 290 29.73 -14.16 -10.08
CA VAL A 290 30.30 -13.78 -11.38
C VAL A 290 31.18 -12.55 -11.24
N PRO A 291 32.40 -12.53 -11.80
CA PRO A 291 33.23 -11.34 -11.83
C PRO A 291 32.54 -10.19 -12.57
N VAL A 292 32.63 -8.97 -12.04
CA VAL A 292 32.03 -7.74 -12.61
C VAL A 292 32.52 -7.47 -14.03
N LEU A 293 33.76 -7.85 -14.35
CA LEU A 293 34.35 -7.71 -15.69
C LEU A 293 33.87 -8.78 -16.68
N GLY A 294 33.01 -9.71 -16.27
CA GLY A 294 32.64 -10.89 -17.05
C GLY A 294 33.64 -12.03 -16.86
N GLY A 295 33.24 -13.22 -17.30
CA GLY A 295 34.04 -14.44 -17.12
C GLY A 295 33.17 -15.67 -16.92
N GLU A 296 33.75 -16.71 -16.33
CA GLU A 296 33.02 -17.91 -15.94
C GLU A 296 32.03 -17.63 -14.80
N LEU A 297 30.90 -18.34 -14.83
CA LEU A 297 29.94 -18.38 -13.73
C LEU A 297 30.43 -19.42 -12.72
N HIS A 298 30.64 -18.99 -11.48
CA HIS A 298 30.99 -19.90 -10.40
C HIS A 298 29.75 -20.24 -9.58
N PRO A 299 29.58 -21.50 -9.14
CA PRO A 299 28.57 -21.82 -8.13
C PRO A 299 28.76 -20.95 -6.90
N GLY A 300 27.69 -20.32 -6.44
CA GLY A 300 27.68 -19.58 -5.20
C GLY A 300 27.41 -20.48 -3.99
N PRO A 301 27.25 -19.89 -2.80
CA PRO A 301 26.89 -20.60 -1.59
C PRO A 301 25.60 -21.42 -1.72
N GLU A 302 25.70 -22.73 -1.51
CA GLU A 302 24.59 -23.65 -1.66
C GLU A 302 23.47 -23.37 -0.64
N GLY A 303 22.22 -23.40 -1.11
CA GLY A 303 21.03 -23.27 -0.26
C GLY A 303 20.81 -21.87 0.32
N VAL A 304 21.62 -20.87 -0.02
CA VAL A 304 21.46 -19.47 0.41
C VAL A 304 20.50 -18.76 -0.54
N ALA A 305 19.40 -18.23 0.01
CA ALA A 305 18.39 -17.50 -0.74
C ALA A 305 18.76 -16.02 -0.89
N GLU A 306 19.19 -15.36 0.18
CA GLU A 306 19.67 -13.98 0.16
C GLU A 306 20.90 -13.80 1.04
N ILE A 307 21.82 -12.93 0.62
CA ILE A 307 23.04 -12.57 1.33
C ILE A 307 23.35 -11.07 1.19
N GLN A 308 23.88 -10.48 2.25
CA GLN A 308 24.48 -9.15 2.26
C GLN A 308 25.78 -9.13 3.05
N TRP A 309 26.83 -8.55 2.49
CA TRP A 309 28.10 -8.32 3.19
C TRP A 309 28.04 -7.06 4.04
N SER A 310 28.71 -7.08 5.20
CA SER A 310 28.85 -5.92 6.06
C SER A 310 29.69 -4.83 5.39
N ALA A 311 29.52 -3.58 5.82
CA ALA A 311 30.23 -2.43 5.27
C ALA A 311 31.76 -2.49 5.45
N ASP A 312 32.28 -3.32 6.37
CA ASP A 312 33.71 -3.59 6.53
C ASP A 312 34.19 -4.81 5.72
N GLY A 313 33.28 -5.55 5.07
CA GLY A 313 33.57 -6.74 4.27
C GLY A 313 34.01 -7.95 5.08
N LYS A 314 33.92 -7.92 6.42
CA LYS A 314 34.41 -9.02 7.29
C LYS A 314 33.34 -10.05 7.61
N ARG A 315 32.07 -9.67 7.52
CA ARG A 315 30.92 -10.51 7.87
C ARG A 315 29.89 -10.51 6.75
N ALA A 316 29.02 -11.50 6.78
CA ALA A 316 27.84 -11.56 5.94
C ALA A 316 26.62 -11.94 6.78
N VAL A 317 25.48 -11.37 6.42
CA VAL A 317 24.17 -11.82 6.88
C VAL A 317 23.51 -12.54 5.73
N TYR A 318 22.89 -13.68 6.00
CA TYR A 318 22.21 -14.46 4.97
C TYR A 318 21.05 -15.26 5.56
N HIS A 319 20.19 -15.77 4.69
CA HIS A 319 19.23 -16.81 5.06
C HIS A 319 19.13 -17.87 3.98
N PRO A 320 18.94 -19.14 4.35
CA PRO A 320 18.60 -20.18 3.40
C PRO A 320 17.10 -20.20 3.09
N ALA A 321 16.72 -20.90 2.02
CA ALA A 321 15.32 -21.22 1.74
C ALA A 321 14.84 -22.34 2.68
N ALA A 322 14.43 -21.98 3.89
CA ALA A 322 13.94 -22.91 4.91
C ALA A 322 12.74 -22.32 5.67
N PRO A 323 11.86 -23.14 6.26
CA PRO A 323 10.69 -22.64 6.98
C PRO A 323 11.07 -21.59 8.04
N GLY A 324 10.42 -20.41 7.98
CA GLY A 324 10.71 -19.32 8.90
C GLY A 324 11.88 -18.42 8.51
N ASP A 325 12.50 -18.66 7.34
CA ASP A 325 13.63 -17.94 6.76
C ASP A 325 14.71 -17.59 7.82
N PRO A 326 15.38 -18.60 8.40
CA PRO A 326 16.31 -18.39 9.50
C PRO A 326 17.48 -17.49 9.09
N LEU A 327 17.67 -16.39 9.80
CA LEU A 327 18.76 -15.45 9.57
C LEU A 327 20.04 -15.93 10.26
N PHE A 328 21.16 -15.88 9.55
CA PHE A 328 22.50 -16.21 10.03
C PHE A 328 23.44 -15.03 9.85
N VAL A 329 24.40 -14.90 10.76
CA VAL A 329 25.57 -14.05 10.60
C VAL A 329 26.81 -14.94 10.58
N ALA A 330 27.66 -14.75 9.58
CA ALA A 330 28.89 -15.50 9.37
C ALA A 330 30.06 -14.56 9.04
N ASN A 331 31.25 -15.14 8.91
CA ASN A 331 32.36 -14.48 8.22
C ASN A 331 32.01 -14.22 6.75
N ALA A 332 32.80 -13.38 6.08
CA ALA A 332 32.55 -12.98 4.69
C ALA A 332 32.55 -14.15 3.68
N ASP A 333 33.28 -15.23 3.99
CA ASP A 333 33.32 -16.49 3.25
C ASP A 333 32.22 -17.47 3.68
N LEU A 334 31.27 -17.01 4.50
CA LEU A 334 30.19 -17.78 5.13
C LEU A 334 30.63 -18.85 6.13
N SER A 335 31.92 -18.91 6.49
CA SER A 335 32.39 -19.78 7.56
C SER A 335 31.89 -19.31 8.93
N GLY A 336 31.75 -20.24 9.87
CA GLY A 336 31.36 -19.92 11.25
C GLY A 336 29.95 -19.35 11.39
N GLY A 337 29.05 -19.66 10.45
CA GLY A 337 27.68 -19.15 10.44
C GLY A 337 26.91 -19.46 11.72
N ARG A 338 26.39 -18.40 12.34
CA ARG A 338 25.60 -18.47 13.58
C ARG A 338 24.20 -17.95 13.32
N ARG A 339 23.20 -18.79 13.63
CA ARG A 339 21.79 -18.38 13.54
C ARG A 339 21.50 -17.29 14.57
N ILE A 340 21.01 -16.16 14.09
CA ILE A 340 20.64 -15.00 14.94
C ILE A 340 19.13 -14.90 15.14
N TYR A 341 18.33 -15.43 14.20
CA TYR A 341 16.88 -15.39 14.24
C TYR A 341 16.27 -16.53 13.41
N ALA A 342 15.03 -16.91 13.74
CA ALA A 342 14.17 -17.71 12.88
C ALA A 342 12.71 -17.37 13.21
N ALA A 343 11.89 -17.12 12.20
CA ALA A 343 10.46 -16.96 12.40
C ALA A 343 9.77 -18.33 12.54
N PRO A 344 8.52 -18.37 13.06
CA PRO A 344 7.70 -19.58 12.95
C PRO A 344 7.52 -19.99 11.48
N PRO A 345 7.35 -21.29 11.19
CA PRO A 345 7.01 -21.76 9.85
C PRO A 345 5.79 -21.02 9.27
N GLY A 346 5.86 -20.64 7.99
CA GLY A 346 4.83 -19.86 7.30
C GLY A 346 4.96 -18.34 7.45
N VAL A 347 5.82 -17.86 8.37
CA VAL A 347 6.22 -16.46 8.46
C VAL A 347 7.56 -16.31 7.75
N HIS A 348 7.67 -15.29 6.91
CA HIS A 348 8.83 -15.06 6.06
C HIS A 348 9.73 -13.95 6.60
N CYS A 349 11.04 -14.05 6.35
CA CYS A 349 12.06 -13.04 6.66
C CYS A 349 12.92 -12.77 5.42
N HIS A 350 12.83 -11.57 4.85
CA HIS A 350 13.45 -11.21 3.57
C HIS A 350 14.25 -9.90 3.71
N TYR A 351 15.07 -9.60 2.71
CA TYR A 351 15.86 -8.39 2.54
C TYR A 351 16.69 -8.03 3.79
N PRO A 352 17.58 -8.91 4.27
CA PRO A 352 18.43 -8.57 5.39
C PRO A 352 19.39 -7.42 4.99
N ALA A 353 19.61 -6.44 5.86
CA ALA A 353 20.49 -5.30 5.62
C ALA A 353 21.27 -4.93 6.89
N TRP A 354 22.55 -4.59 6.73
CA TRP A 354 23.42 -4.20 7.85
C TRP A 354 23.26 -2.72 8.21
N SER A 355 23.13 -2.40 9.49
CA SER A 355 23.41 -1.04 9.95
C SER A 355 24.85 -0.63 9.60
N ARG A 356 25.09 0.68 9.49
CA ARG A 356 26.42 1.21 9.12
C ARG A 356 27.52 0.79 10.08
N ASP A 357 27.23 0.78 11.37
CA ASP A 357 28.15 0.34 12.42
C ASP A 357 28.32 -1.19 12.48
N GLY A 358 27.56 -1.94 11.67
CA GLY A 358 27.59 -3.40 11.61
C GLY A 358 27.07 -4.10 12.87
N ARG A 359 26.34 -3.39 13.76
CA ARG A 359 25.83 -3.96 15.02
C ARG A 359 24.41 -4.49 14.91
N THR A 360 23.65 -4.02 13.95
CA THR A 360 22.22 -4.31 13.79
C THR A 360 21.95 -4.87 12.40
N ILE A 361 21.04 -5.83 12.33
CA ILE A 361 20.46 -6.33 11.08
C ILE A 361 19.02 -5.82 11.00
N TYR A 362 18.71 -5.10 9.94
CA TYR A 362 17.34 -4.79 9.52
C TYR A 362 16.86 -5.90 8.58
N PHE A 363 15.58 -6.24 8.64
CA PHE A 363 14.98 -7.22 7.74
C PHE A 363 13.47 -7.00 7.67
N VAL A 364 12.85 -7.53 6.62
CA VAL A 364 11.41 -7.53 6.45
C VAL A 364 10.85 -8.84 6.97
N ARG A 365 9.77 -8.81 7.76
CA ARG A 365 9.13 -10.02 8.29
C ARG A 365 7.61 -9.96 8.23
N GLY A 366 6.96 -11.07 7.88
CA GLY A 366 5.50 -11.20 7.88
C GLY A 366 4.97 -12.32 7.00
N PHE A 367 3.74 -12.17 6.48
CA PHE A 367 3.19 -13.07 5.46
C PHE A 367 3.25 -12.40 4.09
N VAL A 368 3.86 -13.09 3.13
CA VAL A 368 4.00 -12.58 1.77
C VAL A 368 2.67 -12.68 0.99
N PRO A 369 2.41 -11.77 0.03
CA PRO A 369 3.22 -10.61 -0.31
C PRO A 369 2.91 -9.36 0.52
N ASP A 370 1.74 -9.27 1.14
CA ASP A 370 1.13 -8.00 1.57
C ASP A 370 0.88 -7.87 3.09
N GLU A 371 1.47 -8.71 3.93
CA GLU A 371 1.36 -8.59 5.40
C GLU A 371 2.75 -8.53 6.04
N MET A 372 3.57 -7.58 5.59
CA MET A 372 4.98 -7.48 5.96
C MET A 372 5.30 -6.16 6.67
N ASP A 373 6.35 -6.18 7.49
CA ASP A 373 6.88 -5.00 8.17
C ASP A 373 8.39 -5.04 8.35
N LEU A 374 8.99 -3.88 8.64
CA LEU A 374 10.39 -3.77 9.03
C LEU A 374 10.63 -4.21 10.47
N TRP A 375 11.71 -4.94 10.66
CA TRP A 375 12.21 -5.41 11.94
C TRP A 375 13.70 -5.16 12.05
N GLN A 376 14.18 -5.11 13.29
CA GLN A 376 15.60 -5.10 13.60
C GLN A 376 15.96 -6.18 14.62
N ILE A 377 17.20 -6.62 14.58
CA ILE A 377 17.80 -7.52 15.56
C ILE A 377 19.30 -7.20 15.70
N PRO A 378 19.91 -7.35 16.88
CA PRO A 378 21.36 -7.29 16.98
C PRO A 378 22.02 -8.33 16.07
N ALA A 379 23.13 -7.98 15.43
CA ALA A 379 23.96 -8.93 14.67
C ALA A 379 24.55 -10.03 15.57
N SER A 380 24.62 -9.77 16.88
CA SER A 380 24.90 -10.78 17.91
C SER A 380 23.72 -11.71 18.20
N GLY A 381 22.58 -11.58 17.53
CA GLY A 381 21.34 -12.28 17.87
C GLY A 381 20.65 -11.71 19.11
N GLY A 382 19.47 -12.23 19.43
CA GLY A 382 18.67 -11.79 20.56
C GLY A 382 17.21 -11.56 20.19
N THR A 383 16.56 -10.58 20.84
CA THR A 383 15.16 -10.27 20.60
C THR A 383 15.00 -9.37 19.37
N ALA A 384 14.27 -9.85 18.37
CA ALA A 384 13.86 -9.03 17.23
C ALA A 384 12.77 -8.02 17.64
N ARG A 385 12.88 -6.78 17.16
CA ARG A 385 11.93 -5.69 17.43
C ARG A 385 11.34 -5.19 16.12
N ARG A 386 10.01 -5.08 16.06
CA ARG A 386 9.28 -4.47 14.95
C ARG A 386 9.50 -2.95 14.93
N LEU A 387 9.71 -2.40 13.75
CA LEU A 387 9.98 -0.98 13.51
C LEU A 387 8.82 -0.26 12.81
N THR A 388 8.00 -0.97 12.03
CA THR A 388 6.87 -0.38 11.29
C THR A 388 5.57 -1.18 11.50
N TRP A 389 4.43 -0.59 11.11
CA TRP A 389 3.10 -1.21 11.17
C TRP A 389 2.31 -0.99 9.88
N HIS A 390 2.96 -1.18 8.73
CA HIS A 390 2.33 -1.09 7.42
C HIS A 390 1.31 -2.18 7.20
N ASN A 391 1.63 -3.42 7.58
CA ASN A 391 0.83 -4.59 7.22
C ASN A 391 0.47 -4.58 5.72
N SER A 392 1.50 -4.35 4.91
CA SER A 392 1.44 -4.24 3.45
C SER A 392 2.70 -4.87 2.84
N ARG A 393 2.89 -4.79 1.53
CA ARG A 393 4.18 -5.13 0.92
C ARG A 393 5.24 -4.12 1.36
N VAL A 394 6.27 -4.61 2.04
CA VAL A 394 7.46 -3.87 2.50
C VAL A 394 8.71 -4.53 1.93
N SER A 395 9.68 -3.75 1.43
CA SER A 395 10.87 -4.29 0.77
C SER A 395 12.06 -3.32 0.77
N PHE A 396 13.25 -3.83 0.45
CA PHE A 396 14.49 -3.06 0.27
C PHE A 396 14.86 -2.09 1.41
N PRO A 397 14.95 -2.55 2.68
CA PRO A 397 15.58 -1.76 3.73
C PRO A 397 17.00 -1.36 3.32
N THR A 398 17.23 -0.06 3.21
CA THR A 398 18.41 0.56 2.64
C THR A 398 18.96 1.62 3.61
N PRO A 399 19.88 1.24 4.51
CA PRO A 399 20.49 2.14 5.47
C PRO A 399 21.24 3.26 4.75
N LEU A 400 20.86 4.51 5.01
CA LEU A 400 21.43 5.68 4.37
C LEU A 400 22.52 6.33 5.23
N ASP A 401 22.27 6.42 6.53
CA ASP A 401 23.17 6.91 7.56
C ASP A 401 22.80 6.31 8.92
N ASP A 402 23.43 6.77 10.00
CA ASP A 402 23.22 6.22 11.36
C ASP A 402 21.82 6.52 11.93
N ARG A 403 21.05 7.40 11.26
CA ARG A 403 19.71 7.81 11.67
C ARG A 403 18.63 7.47 10.64
N THR A 404 18.97 7.31 9.36
CA THR A 404 17.97 7.21 8.30
C THR A 404 18.03 5.85 7.63
N LEU A 405 16.92 5.12 7.68
CA LEU A 405 16.70 3.87 6.93
C LEU A 405 15.65 4.11 5.85
N LEU A 406 16.02 4.02 4.58
CA LEU A 406 15.07 4.05 3.47
C LEU A 406 14.46 2.66 3.24
N TYR A 407 13.25 2.60 2.72
CA TYR A 407 12.61 1.36 2.30
C TYR A 407 11.42 1.63 1.38
N LEU A 408 10.88 0.58 0.77
CA LEU A 408 9.72 0.65 -0.10
C LEU A 408 8.50 0.03 0.59
N ALA A 409 7.34 0.71 0.56
CA ALA A 409 6.09 0.18 1.10
C ALA A 409 4.87 0.55 0.24
N THR A 410 3.91 -0.37 0.15
CA THR A 410 2.62 -0.11 -0.53
C THR A 410 1.65 0.58 0.43
N SER A 411 0.92 1.57 -0.08
CA SER A 411 -0.09 2.29 0.70
C SER A 411 -1.34 1.42 0.95
N PRO A 412 -2.15 1.71 1.99
CA PRO A 412 -3.37 0.95 2.29
C PRO A 412 -4.42 0.92 1.16
N ASP A 413 -4.36 1.87 0.23
CA ASP A 413 -5.20 1.91 -0.98
C ASP A 413 -4.64 1.06 -2.13
N GLY A 414 -3.55 0.33 -1.90
CA GLY A 414 -2.87 -0.51 -2.88
C GLY A 414 -1.95 0.25 -3.84
N THR A 415 -1.74 1.57 -3.64
CA THR A 415 -0.85 2.36 -4.49
C THR A 415 0.61 2.27 -4.06
N GLY A 416 1.52 2.54 -5.00
CA GLY A 416 2.96 2.47 -4.79
C GLY A 416 3.57 1.23 -5.47
N PRO A 417 4.63 0.64 -4.90
CA PRO A 417 5.25 0.98 -3.62
C PRO A 417 5.96 2.34 -3.65
N TRP A 418 5.93 3.04 -2.52
CA TRP A 418 6.48 4.38 -2.32
C TRP A 418 7.77 4.33 -1.50
N VAL A 419 8.63 5.34 -1.63
CA VAL A 419 9.81 5.48 -0.76
C VAL A 419 9.39 6.04 0.60
N HIS A 420 9.81 5.36 1.65
CA HIS A 420 9.69 5.80 3.03
C HIS A 420 11.08 5.97 3.64
N ALA A 421 11.19 6.93 4.56
CA ALA A 421 12.33 7.06 5.46
C ALA A 421 11.88 6.80 6.89
N LEU A 422 12.54 5.86 7.56
CA LEU A 422 12.42 5.61 8.99
C LEU A 422 13.54 6.36 9.71
N ASP A 423 13.17 7.19 10.68
CA ASP A 423 14.10 7.77 11.65
C ASP A 423 14.42 6.70 12.70
N LEU A 424 15.67 6.24 12.76
CA LEU A 424 16.15 5.18 13.64
C LEU A 424 16.28 5.62 15.11
N VAL A 425 16.13 6.90 15.43
CA VAL A 425 16.17 7.40 16.81
C VAL A 425 14.80 7.27 17.47
N ASP A 426 13.75 7.77 16.82
CA ASP A 426 12.38 7.76 17.37
C ASP A 426 11.44 6.73 16.71
N HIS A 427 11.92 6.04 15.67
CA HIS A 427 11.21 5.03 14.89
C HIS A 427 9.98 5.60 14.16
N SER A 428 9.96 6.90 13.91
CA SER A 428 8.94 7.53 13.08
C SER A 428 9.21 7.28 11.60
N SER A 429 8.18 6.82 10.89
CA SER A 429 8.24 6.53 9.47
C SER A 429 7.53 7.61 8.67
N HIS A 430 8.18 8.11 7.63
CA HIS A 430 7.67 9.19 6.78
C HIS A 430 7.70 8.74 5.31
N ARG A 431 6.57 8.85 4.61
CA ARG A 431 6.55 8.74 3.15
C ARG A 431 7.24 9.96 2.56
N LEU A 432 8.24 9.75 1.71
CA LEU A 432 8.98 10.83 1.07
C LEU A 432 8.11 11.46 -0.02
N LYS A 433 7.85 12.76 0.09
CA LYS A 433 7.01 13.50 -0.87
C LYS A 433 7.80 13.97 -2.07
N SER A 434 9.11 14.12 -1.91
CA SER A 434 10.09 14.39 -2.97
C SER A 434 10.16 13.26 -4.00
N ALA A 435 9.99 12.00 -3.56
CA ALA A 435 9.87 10.84 -4.42
C ALA A 435 8.43 10.68 -4.93
N THR A 436 8.12 11.37 -6.03
CA THR A 436 6.77 11.38 -6.62
C THR A 436 6.43 10.12 -7.41
N ASN A 437 7.43 9.35 -7.83
CA ASN A 437 7.26 8.10 -8.57
C ASN A 437 7.39 6.88 -7.64
N PRO A 438 6.66 5.78 -7.92
CA PRO A 438 6.94 4.50 -7.28
C PRO A 438 8.29 3.95 -7.76
N TYR A 439 8.93 3.10 -6.95
CA TYR A 439 10.13 2.35 -7.33
C TYR A 439 9.97 0.88 -6.96
N ILE A 440 10.50 -0.03 -7.76
CA ILE A 440 10.38 -1.49 -7.54
C ILE A 440 11.66 -2.13 -7.00
N SER A 441 12.75 -1.37 -6.93
CA SER A 441 13.99 -1.73 -6.25
C SER A 441 14.67 -0.46 -5.72
N LEU A 442 15.49 -0.61 -4.68
CA LEU A 442 16.24 0.47 -4.06
C LEU A 442 17.55 -0.11 -3.48
N ALA A 443 18.67 0.54 -3.76
CA ALA A 443 19.96 0.24 -3.16
C ALA A 443 20.80 1.51 -2.99
N ALA A 444 21.71 1.50 -2.02
CA ALA A 444 22.60 2.62 -1.72
C ALA A 444 24.07 2.21 -1.73
N THR A 445 24.93 3.17 -2.06
CA THR A 445 26.37 3.07 -1.78
C THR A 445 26.64 2.94 -0.28
N ALA A 446 27.79 2.39 0.11
CA ALA A 446 28.14 2.23 1.53
C ALA A 446 28.15 3.58 2.28
N GLY A 447 28.50 4.67 1.59
CA GLY A 447 28.48 6.05 2.08
C GLY A 447 27.12 6.75 2.00
N GLY A 448 26.09 6.11 1.42
CA GLY A 448 24.71 6.62 1.42
C GLY A 448 24.53 7.92 0.66
N ARG A 449 25.48 8.28 -0.20
CA ARG A 449 25.42 9.53 -0.99
C ARG A 449 24.80 9.31 -2.36
N ARG A 450 24.80 8.06 -2.82
CA ARG A 450 24.19 7.65 -4.09
C ARG A 450 23.24 6.50 -3.87
N LEU A 451 22.10 6.59 -4.52
CA LEU A 451 21.10 5.53 -4.62
C LEU A 451 20.95 5.12 -6.08
N VAL A 452 20.62 3.86 -6.30
CA VAL A 452 20.07 3.39 -7.57
C VAL A 452 18.69 2.82 -7.32
N VAL A 453 17.76 3.12 -8.21
CA VAL A 453 16.38 2.63 -8.16
C VAL A 453 15.94 2.11 -9.52
N SER A 454 15.08 1.09 -9.51
CA SER A 454 14.29 0.70 -10.67
C SER A 454 12.97 1.49 -10.68
N ALA A 455 12.76 2.33 -11.69
CA ALA A 455 11.60 3.18 -11.86
C ALA A 455 10.64 2.56 -12.90
N PRO A 456 9.51 1.95 -12.47
CA PRO A 456 8.55 1.36 -13.39
C PRO A 456 7.84 2.44 -14.21
N HIS A 457 7.80 2.23 -15.52
CA HIS A 457 7.06 3.06 -16.46
C HIS A 457 6.23 2.21 -17.44
N PRO A 458 5.49 1.19 -16.96
CA PRO A 458 4.82 0.20 -17.81
C PRO A 458 4.02 0.86 -18.94
N THR A 459 4.18 0.32 -20.14
CA THR A 459 3.45 0.76 -21.33
C THR A 459 2.23 -0.12 -21.51
N ALA A 460 1.10 0.50 -21.86
CA ALA A 460 -0.10 -0.26 -22.18
C ALA A 460 -0.87 0.40 -23.32
N GLY A 461 -1.02 -0.34 -24.42
CA GLY A 461 -1.75 0.12 -25.59
C GLY A 461 -2.97 -0.74 -25.85
N LEU A 462 -3.97 -0.14 -26.48
CA LEU A 462 -5.07 -0.89 -27.07
C LEU A 462 -4.74 -1.24 -28.52
N TRP A 463 -5.11 -2.44 -28.93
CA TRP A 463 -4.83 -2.99 -30.25
C TRP A 463 -6.07 -3.66 -30.79
N ARG A 464 -6.11 -3.80 -32.12
CA ARG A 464 -7.12 -4.57 -32.83
C ARG A 464 -6.42 -5.56 -33.75
N VAL A 465 -6.95 -6.77 -33.83
CA VAL A 465 -6.56 -7.79 -34.82
C VAL A 465 -7.80 -8.25 -35.57
N ARG A 466 -7.68 -8.38 -36.90
CA ARG A 466 -8.71 -9.05 -37.72
C ARG A 466 -8.46 -10.56 -37.71
N ILE A 467 -9.51 -11.33 -37.46
CA ILE A 467 -9.48 -12.79 -37.39
C ILE A 467 -10.38 -13.41 -38.45
N GLY A 468 -10.06 -14.64 -38.85
CA GLY A 468 -10.81 -15.37 -39.86
C GLY A 468 -10.46 -16.85 -39.88
N ALA A 469 -10.57 -17.47 -41.06
CA ALA A 469 -10.21 -18.87 -41.26
C ALA A 469 -8.69 -19.11 -41.13
N ALA A 470 -7.89 -18.18 -41.67
CA ALA A 470 -6.43 -18.22 -41.54
C ALA A 470 -5.97 -17.64 -40.19
N ILE A 471 -4.82 -18.12 -39.71
CA ILE A 471 -4.16 -17.61 -38.51
C ILE A 471 -3.65 -16.19 -38.80
N ALA A 472 -4.04 -15.22 -37.95
CA ALA A 472 -3.61 -13.84 -38.09
C ALA A 472 -2.23 -13.62 -37.47
N GLY A 473 -1.26 -13.23 -38.29
CA GLY A 473 0.09 -12.90 -37.83
C GLY A 473 0.23 -11.48 -37.27
N ALA A 474 1.42 -11.13 -36.78
CA ALA A 474 1.72 -9.81 -36.21
C ALA A 474 1.35 -8.61 -37.12
N GLN A 475 1.42 -8.77 -38.45
CA GLN A 475 1.07 -7.73 -39.43
C GLN A 475 -0.44 -7.45 -39.52
N ALA A 476 -1.29 -8.36 -39.03
CA ALA A 476 -2.74 -8.18 -38.99
C ALA A 476 -3.20 -7.35 -37.79
N VAL A 477 -2.26 -6.91 -36.95
CA VAL A 477 -2.50 -6.15 -35.72
C VAL A 477 -2.26 -4.66 -35.98
N SER A 478 -3.21 -3.84 -35.57
CA SER A 478 -3.09 -2.38 -35.65
C SER A 478 -3.33 -1.74 -34.29
N PRO A 479 -2.52 -0.74 -33.88
CA PRO A 479 -2.76 -0.01 -32.64
C PRO A 479 -4.06 0.81 -32.76
N ILE A 480 -4.77 0.94 -31.64
CA ILE A 480 -5.93 1.82 -31.49
C ILE A 480 -5.40 3.12 -30.85
N PRO A 481 -5.39 4.25 -31.58
CA PRO A 481 -4.78 5.47 -31.08
C PRO A 481 -5.57 6.01 -29.89
N LEU A 482 -4.86 6.18 -28.77
CA LEU A 482 -5.37 6.81 -27.56
C LEU A 482 -4.61 8.11 -27.31
N HIS A 483 -5.29 9.08 -26.72
CA HIS A 483 -4.63 10.31 -26.25
C HIS A 483 -3.78 10.05 -24.99
N SER A 484 -3.98 8.91 -24.31
CA SER A 484 -3.12 8.42 -23.22
C SER A 484 -2.53 7.05 -23.57
N GLN A 485 -1.23 6.86 -23.34
CA GLN A 485 -0.52 5.61 -23.68
C GLN A 485 -0.68 4.48 -22.64
N ARG A 486 -1.79 4.45 -21.88
CA ARG A 486 -2.03 3.45 -20.82
C ARG A 486 -3.46 2.89 -20.79
N GLY A 487 -4.06 2.70 -21.96
CA GLY A 487 -5.37 2.06 -22.06
C GLY A 487 -5.27 0.56 -21.82
N VAL A 488 -6.09 0.01 -20.92
CA VAL A 488 -6.19 -1.43 -20.60
C VAL A 488 -7.65 -1.88 -20.49
N SER A 489 -7.88 -3.19 -20.51
CA SER A 489 -9.20 -3.82 -20.38
C SER A 489 -10.27 -3.25 -21.33
N PRO A 490 -10.05 -3.30 -22.66
CA PRO A 490 -11.01 -2.77 -23.62
C PRO A 490 -12.29 -3.61 -23.65
N ARG A 491 -13.43 -2.95 -23.86
CA ARG A 491 -14.74 -3.54 -24.18
C ARG A 491 -15.36 -2.81 -25.36
N LEU A 492 -15.97 -3.52 -26.29
CA LEU A 492 -16.68 -2.92 -27.41
C LEU A 492 -18.01 -2.32 -26.93
N ALA A 493 -18.31 -1.11 -27.39
CA ALA A 493 -19.52 -0.38 -27.04
C ALA A 493 -20.06 0.35 -28.29
N GLY A 494 -20.98 -0.30 -29.00
CA GLY A 494 -21.41 0.15 -30.33
C GLY A 494 -20.22 0.21 -31.30
N ASP A 495 -20.05 1.34 -31.99
CA ASP A 495 -18.91 1.58 -32.88
C ASP A 495 -17.62 1.99 -32.13
N GLY A 496 -17.72 2.24 -30.82
CA GLY A 496 -16.63 2.69 -29.97
C GLY A 496 -16.11 1.63 -29.00
N LEU A 497 -15.36 2.09 -28.00
CA LEU A 497 -14.76 1.26 -26.96
C LEU A 497 -14.96 1.88 -25.59
N LEU A 498 -15.12 1.05 -24.57
CA LEU A 498 -14.85 1.39 -23.18
C LEU A 498 -13.50 0.83 -22.78
N TYR A 499 -12.79 1.51 -21.91
CA TYR A 499 -11.49 1.06 -21.42
C TYR A 499 -11.15 1.72 -20.09
N ARG A 500 -10.11 1.21 -19.44
CA ARG A 500 -9.51 1.81 -18.26
C ARG A 500 -8.25 2.55 -18.63
N ALA A 501 -8.04 3.70 -17.99
CA ALA A 501 -6.75 4.39 -18.07
C ALA A 501 -6.47 5.17 -16.79
N PRO A 502 -5.18 5.36 -16.42
CA PRO A 502 -4.80 6.12 -15.25
C PRO A 502 -5.28 7.58 -15.29
N LYS A 503 -5.73 8.08 -14.15
CA LYS A 503 -6.10 9.48 -13.92
C LYS A 503 -5.86 9.85 -12.45
N ALA A 504 -5.09 10.92 -12.21
CA ALA A 504 -4.88 11.49 -10.87
C ALA A 504 -4.47 10.48 -9.78
N GLY A 505 -3.61 9.52 -10.11
CA GLY A 505 -3.09 8.51 -9.16
C GLY A 505 -4.00 7.29 -8.95
N THR A 506 -5.09 7.16 -9.69
CA THR A 506 -6.00 6.00 -9.71
C THR A 506 -6.32 5.60 -11.16
N ASP A 507 -7.14 4.57 -11.36
CA ASP A 507 -7.70 4.19 -12.67
C ASP A 507 -9.11 4.77 -12.83
N ALA A 508 -9.40 5.27 -14.02
CA ALA A 508 -10.68 5.85 -14.42
C ALA A 508 -11.34 5.01 -15.53
N VAL A 509 -12.65 5.20 -15.71
CA VAL A 509 -13.42 4.63 -16.84
C VAL A 509 -13.47 5.65 -17.97
N TRP A 510 -13.12 5.21 -19.18
CA TRP A 510 -13.09 6.03 -20.38
C TRP A 510 -13.91 5.38 -21.50
N SER A 511 -14.47 6.23 -22.37
CA SER A 511 -14.98 5.82 -23.68
C SER A 511 -14.08 6.37 -24.78
N LEU A 512 -13.99 5.65 -25.90
CA LEU A 512 -13.40 6.09 -27.16
C LEU A 512 -14.47 5.98 -28.25
N ASP A 513 -14.95 7.13 -28.69
CA ASP A 513 -15.85 7.24 -29.83
C ASP A 513 -15.04 7.59 -31.10
N PRO A 514 -15.23 6.91 -32.24
CA PRO A 514 -14.43 7.18 -33.44
C PRO A 514 -14.57 8.61 -33.99
N ALA A 515 -15.71 9.26 -33.78
CA ALA A 515 -16.00 10.59 -34.32
C ALA A 515 -15.56 11.72 -33.36
N SER A 516 -15.77 11.53 -32.06
CA SER A 516 -15.56 12.55 -31.02
C SER A 516 -14.32 12.33 -30.15
N GLY A 517 -13.65 11.18 -30.28
CA GLY A 517 -12.43 10.85 -29.56
C GLY A 517 -12.68 10.34 -28.13
N PRO A 518 -11.63 10.32 -27.28
CA PRO A 518 -11.73 9.77 -25.94
C PRO A 518 -12.43 10.73 -24.97
N ARG A 519 -13.29 10.18 -24.12
CA ARG A 519 -14.02 10.91 -23.08
C ARG A 519 -13.95 10.18 -21.75
N GLU A 520 -13.60 10.91 -20.70
CA GLU A 520 -13.66 10.40 -19.33
C GLU A 520 -15.13 10.22 -18.91
N LEU A 521 -15.49 9.03 -18.45
CA LEU A 521 -16.83 8.71 -17.95
C LEU A 521 -16.89 8.75 -16.42
N TRP A 522 -15.85 8.24 -15.75
CA TRP A 522 -15.77 8.22 -14.29
C TRP A 522 -14.33 8.36 -13.79
N SER A 523 -14.12 9.22 -12.78
CA SER A 523 -12.81 9.81 -12.46
C SER A 523 -12.04 9.17 -11.29
N GLY A 524 -12.41 7.98 -10.80
CA GLY A 524 -11.63 7.36 -9.71
C GLY A 524 -11.83 7.96 -8.31
N ARG A 525 -12.65 9.02 -8.15
CA ARG A 525 -12.81 9.71 -6.86
C ARG A 525 -13.62 8.83 -5.91
N GLY A 526 -12.92 8.05 -5.08
CA GLY A 526 -13.50 7.12 -4.11
C GLY A 526 -13.09 5.66 -4.28
N GLY A 527 -12.11 5.35 -5.13
CA GLY A 527 -11.51 4.02 -5.26
C GLY A 527 -10.81 3.78 -6.59
N ARG A 528 -10.18 2.62 -6.74
CA ARG A 528 -9.49 2.20 -7.96
C ARG A 528 -10.38 1.28 -8.80
N VAL A 529 -10.56 1.56 -10.09
CA VAL A 529 -11.19 0.60 -11.00
C VAL A 529 -10.21 -0.55 -11.26
N ILE A 530 -10.63 -1.80 -11.08
CA ILE A 530 -9.72 -2.96 -11.13
C ILE A 530 -9.96 -3.91 -12.31
N ASP A 531 -11.15 -3.92 -12.92
CA ASP A 531 -11.51 -4.76 -14.08
C ASP A 531 -12.16 -3.95 -15.21
N GLY A 532 -12.22 -4.51 -16.42
CA GLY A 532 -12.80 -3.86 -17.60
C GLY A 532 -14.26 -3.40 -17.42
N PRO A 533 -14.60 -2.15 -17.78
CA PRO A 533 -15.97 -1.64 -17.74
C PRO A 533 -16.82 -2.28 -18.83
N VAL A 534 -17.90 -2.97 -18.47
CA VAL A 534 -18.74 -3.72 -19.42
C VAL A 534 -20.02 -2.96 -19.76
N PRO A 535 -20.32 -2.71 -21.03
CA PRO A 535 -21.58 -2.11 -21.44
C PRO A 535 -22.71 -3.15 -21.43
N SER A 536 -23.94 -2.71 -21.20
CA SER A 536 -25.14 -3.50 -21.51
C SER A 536 -25.27 -3.67 -23.03
N ALA A 537 -26.02 -4.69 -23.47
CA ALA A 537 -26.18 -5.00 -24.89
C ALA A 537 -26.74 -3.83 -25.73
N ASP A 538 -27.58 -2.99 -25.12
CA ASP A 538 -28.12 -1.76 -25.73
C ASP A 538 -27.19 -0.53 -25.60
N GLY A 539 -26.05 -0.67 -24.92
CA GLY A 539 -25.09 0.40 -24.66
C GLY A 539 -25.58 1.49 -23.69
N SER A 540 -26.76 1.34 -23.07
CA SER A 540 -27.35 2.37 -22.22
C SER A 540 -26.77 2.39 -20.80
N GLN A 541 -26.22 1.27 -20.34
CA GLN A 541 -25.64 1.10 -19.00
C GLN A 541 -24.20 0.59 -19.08
N ILE A 542 -23.42 0.91 -18.05
CA ILE A 542 -22.04 0.45 -17.90
C ILE A 542 -21.89 -0.08 -16.48
N ALA A 543 -21.42 -1.33 -16.34
CA ALA A 543 -21.09 -1.95 -15.06
C ALA A 543 -19.57 -2.08 -14.90
N PHE A 544 -19.06 -1.83 -13.70
CA PHE A 544 -17.62 -1.89 -13.41
C PHE A 544 -17.34 -2.11 -11.92
N THR A 545 -16.14 -2.58 -11.60
CA THR A 545 -15.71 -2.88 -10.22
C THR A 545 -14.77 -1.82 -9.69
N VAL A 546 -15.00 -1.39 -8.44
CA VAL A 546 -14.17 -0.39 -7.77
C VAL A 546 -13.67 -0.94 -6.44
N GLN A 547 -12.37 -0.97 -6.26
CA GLN A 547 -11.72 -1.33 -5.01
C GLN A 547 -11.58 -0.09 -4.11
N SER A 548 -12.09 -0.17 -2.89
CA SER A 548 -11.97 0.87 -1.87
C SER A 548 -12.25 0.32 -0.48
N GLY A 549 -11.41 0.70 0.50
CA GLY A 549 -11.59 0.34 1.90
C GLY A 549 -11.50 -1.16 2.16
N GLY A 550 -10.55 -1.84 1.50
CA GLY A 550 -10.33 -3.29 1.63
C GLY A 550 -11.39 -4.19 0.99
N ARG A 551 -12.36 -3.61 0.29
CA ARG A 551 -13.44 -4.33 -0.41
C ARG A 551 -13.53 -3.89 -1.86
N THR A 552 -14.14 -4.73 -2.68
CA THR A 552 -14.47 -4.42 -4.07
C THR A 552 -15.98 -4.32 -4.21
N TRP A 553 -16.42 -3.28 -4.90
CA TRP A 553 -17.82 -2.91 -5.05
C TRP A 553 -18.23 -2.94 -6.52
N LEU A 554 -19.43 -3.46 -6.81
CA LEU A 554 -20.05 -3.36 -8.13
C LEU A 554 -20.77 -2.01 -8.29
N TYR A 555 -20.32 -1.22 -9.26
CA TYR A 555 -20.95 0.03 -9.68
C TYR A 555 -21.66 -0.13 -11.01
N VAL A 556 -22.74 0.63 -11.19
CA VAL A 556 -23.41 0.83 -12.48
C VAL A 556 -23.65 2.32 -12.70
N MET A 557 -23.58 2.75 -13.96
CA MET A 557 -23.91 4.10 -14.43
C MET A 557 -24.60 4.05 -15.79
N SER A 558 -25.34 5.09 -16.12
CA SER A 558 -25.82 5.31 -17.49
C SER A 558 -24.65 5.76 -18.37
N SER A 559 -24.65 5.38 -19.64
CA SER A 559 -23.63 5.83 -20.61
C SER A 559 -23.78 7.31 -20.99
N ALA A 560 -24.97 7.89 -20.80
CA ALA A 560 -25.28 9.28 -21.12
C ALA A 560 -24.93 10.26 -19.98
N ASP A 561 -25.04 9.81 -18.73
CA ASP A 561 -24.74 10.60 -17.54
C ASP A 561 -23.44 10.12 -16.84
N ARG A 562 -23.01 10.83 -15.79
CA ARG A 562 -21.83 10.45 -14.98
C ARG A 562 -22.23 9.89 -13.62
N GLY A 563 -23.49 9.47 -13.45
CA GLY A 563 -24.09 9.11 -12.18
C GLY A 563 -23.81 7.66 -11.79
N ALA A 564 -22.58 7.35 -11.35
CA ALA A 564 -22.24 6.01 -10.86
C ALA A 564 -22.77 5.77 -9.44
N HIS A 565 -23.42 4.62 -9.23
CA HIS A 565 -23.89 4.19 -7.91
C HIS A 565 -23.59 2.70 -7.69
N ARG A 566 -23.55 2.28 -6.42
CA ARG A 566 -23.33 0.88 -6.06
C ARG A 566 -24.61 0.08 -6.26
N LEU A 567 -24.56 -0.97 -7.07
CA LEU A 567 -25.74 -1.81 -7.34
C LEU A 567 -26.09 -2.71 -6.16
N VAL A 568 -25.08 -3.38 -5.57
CA VAL A 568 -25.29 -4.33 -4.47
C VAL A 568 -24.27 -4.11 -3.34
N PRO A 569 -24.50 -3.14 -2.44
CA PRO A 569 -23.53 -2.75 -1.40
C PRO A 569 -23.21 -3.82 -0.34
N ARG A 570 -23.89 -4.98 -0.37
CA ARG A 570 -23.65 -6.06 0.59
C ARG A 570 -22.59 -7.06 0.11
N LEU A 571 -22.39 -7.18 -1.21
CA LEU A 571 -21.45 -8.12 -1.79
C LEU A 571 -20.04 -7.51 -1.87
N ASP A 572 -19.04 -8.30 -1.50
CA ASP A 572 -17.63 -8.03 -1.83
C ASP A 572 -17.29 -8.80 -3.11
N VAL A 573 -17.31 -8.10 -4.25
CA VAL A 573 -17.25 -8.74 -5.58
C VAL A 573 -15.82 -9.07 -6.00
N ARG A 574 -15.65 -9.95 -6.99
CA ARG A 574 -14.36 -10.38 -7.54
C ARG A 574 -14.45 -10.49 -9.06
N GLY A 575 -13.41 -10.03 -9.75
CA GLY A 575 -13.31 -10.08 -11.21
C GLY A 575 -14.34 -9.21 -11.94
N ALA A 576 -14.35 -9.34 -13.27
CA ALA A 576 -15.20 -8.54 -14.13
C ALA A 576 -16.70 -8.96 -14.05
N PRO A 577 -17.65 -8.01 -14.11
CA PRO A 577 -19.07 -8.33 -14.31
C PRO A 577 -19.34 -8.75 -15.76
N ALA A 578 -20.48 -9.42 -15.97
CA ALA A 578 -21.02 -9.72 -17.30
C ALA A 578 -22.54 -9.47 -17.35
N TRP A 579 -22.98 -8.69 -18.33
CA TRP A 579 -24.40 -8.47 -18.60
C TRP A 579 -25.01 -9.68 -19.29
N SER A 580 -26.23 -10.04 -18.91
CA SER A 580 -27.03 -10.95 -19.74
C SER A 580 -27.37 -10.27 -21.07
N PRO A 581 -27.53 -11.03 -22.16
CA PRO A 581 -27.85 -10.47 -23.48
C PRO A 581 -29.15 -9.65 -23.51
N ASP A 582 -30.09 -9.98 -22.62
CA ASP A 582 -31.36 -9.25 -22.46
C ASP A 582 -31.27 -8.00 -21.56
N GLY A 583 -30.10 -7.71 -20.98
CA GLY A 583 -29.85 -6.57 -20.10
C GLY A 583 -30.53 -6.63 -18.72
N LYS A 584 -31.24 -7.71 -18.39
CA LYS A 584 -32.01 -7.81 -17.13
C LYS A 584 -31.18 -8.31 -15.95
N TRP A 585 -30.00 -8.87 -16.21
CA TRP A 585 -29.16 -9.50 -15.20
C TRP A 585 -27.70 -9.10 -15.35
N ILE A 586 -27.01 -9.03 -14.23
CA ILE A 586 -25.55 -8.98 -14.17
C ILE A 586 -25.07 -10.24 -13.45
N ALA A 587 -24.15 -10.97 -14.07
CA ALA A 587 -23.41 -12.03 -13.42
C ALA A 587 -22.05 -11.50 -12.95
N ILE A 588 -21.66 -11.81 -11.72
CA ILE A 588 -20.35 -11.46 -11.18
C ILE A 588 -19.99 -12.43 -10.05
N ALA A 589 -18.70 -12.67 -9.83
CA ALA A 589 -18.29 -13.40 -8.65
C ALA A 589 -18.31 -12.52 -7.39
N ALA A 590 -18.61 -13.10 -6.25
CA ALA A 590 -18.46 -12.44 -4.95
C ALA A 590 -18.07 -13.44 -3.87
N LEU A 591 -17.45 -12.94 -2.80
CA LEU A 591 -17.13 -13.77 -1.65
C LEU A 591 -18.42 -14.25 -0.96
N HIS A 592 -18.57 -15.56 -0.86
CA HIS A 592 -19.64 -16.23 -0.15
C HIS A 592 -19.04 -17.41 0.62
N GLU A 593 -19.16 -17.38 1.96
CA GLU A 593 -18.55 -18.37 2.86
C GLU A 593 -17.03 -18.52 2.65
N GLY A 594 -16.35 -17.39 2.42
CA GLY A 594 -14.89 -17.34 2.25
C GLY A 594 -14.37 -17.75 0.87
N LYS A 595 -15.25 -18.10 -0.08
CA LYS A 595 -14.84 -18.45 -1.46
C LYS A 595 -15.59 -17.60 -2.51
N PRO A 596 -14.95 -17.22 -3.62
CA PRO A 596 -15.65 -16.62 -4.75
C PRO A 596 -16.66 -17.58 -5.38
N ARG A 597 -17.91 -17.16 -5.52
CA ARG A 597 -18.98 -17.86 -6.23
C ARG A 597 -19.67 -16.91 -7.18
N LEU A 598 -20.26 -17.40 -8.27
CA LEU A 598 -21.04 -16.54 -9.16
C LEU A 598 -22.37 -16.16 -8.50
N PHE A 599 -22.74 -14.90 -8.66
CA PHE A 599 -24.04 -14.36 -8.34
C PHE A 599 -24.72 -13.87 -9.61
N LYS A 600 -26.01 -14.14 -9.73
CA LYS A 600 -26.91 -13.55 -10.72
C LYS A 600 -27.70 -12.44 -10.04
N ILE A 601 -27.55 -11.22 -10.53
CA ILE A 601 -28.06 -10.00 -9.91
C ILE A 601 -29.13 -9.39 -10.82
N PRO A 602 -30.39 -9.23 -10.36
CA PRO A 602 -31.40 -8.49 -11.13
C PRO A 602 -31.02 -7.02 -11.28
N PHE A 603 -31.18 -6.48 -12.49
CA PHE A 603 -30.99 -5.06 -12.80
C PHE A 603 -32.34 -4.44 -13.26
N PRO A 604 -32.70 -3.19 -12.84
CA PRO A 604 -31.90 -2.22 -12.09
C PRO A 604 -31.87 -2.44 -10.58
N ALA A 605 -32.73 -3.31 -10.03
CA ALA A 605 -32.76 -3.61 -8.61
C ALA A 605 -33.33 -5.00 -8.34
N GLY A 606 -32.90 -5.60 -7.23
CA GLY A 606 -33.41 -6.87 -6.72
C GLY A 606 -32.38 -7.58 -5.86
N SER A 607 -32.76 -8.75 -5.34
CA SER A 607 -31.87 -9.54 -4.48
C SER A 607 -30.93 -10.40 -5.34
N PRO A 608 -29.62 -10.39 -5.07
CA PRO A 608 -28.67 -11.27 -5.76
C PRO A 608 -28.91 -12.73 -5.36
N ALA A 609 -28.81 -13.65 -6.32
CA ALA A 609 -28.90 -15.08 -6.09
C ALA A 609 -27.56 -15.77 -6.39
N VAL A 610 -27.14 -16.71 -5.54
CA VAL A 610 -25.96 -17.53 -5.81
C VAL A 610 -26.28 -18.47 -6.98
N LEU A 611 -25.40 -18.51 -7.99
CA LEU A 611 -25.56 -19.32 -9.19
C LEU A 611 -24.69 -20.59 -9.17
N THR A 612 -23.56 -20.56 -8.47
CA THR A 612 -22.62 -21.70 -8.41
C THR A 612 -22.33 -22.14 -6.98
N SER A 613 -22.15 -23.45 -6.78
CA SER A 613 -21.76 -24.07 -5.51
C SER A 613 -20.26 -24.34 -5.40
N GLU A 614 -19.47 -23.97 -6.40
CA GLU A 614 -18.02 -24.12 -6.42
C GLU A 614 -17.31 -22.77 -6.62
N TYR A 615 -15.97 -22.80 -6.57
CA TYR A 615 -15.17 -21.62 -6.88
C TYR A 615 -15.40 -21.21 -8.32
N ALA A 616 -15.82 -19.97 -8.53
CA ALA A 616 -16.07 -19.47 -9.87
C ALA A 616 -15.76 -17.97 -9.98
N LEU A 617 -15.07 -17.60 -11.06
CA LEU A 617 -14.68 -16.23 -11.43
C LEU A 617 -14.92 -15.96 -12.91
N ASP A 618 -14.87 -14.68 -13.28
CA ASP A 618 -14.82 -14.21 -14.67
C ASP A 618 -15.92 -14.80 -15.57
N PRO A 619 -17.21 -14.62 -15.21
CA PRO A 619 -18.31 -15.17 -16.00
C PRO A 619 -18.42 -14.48 -17.36
N VAL A 620 -18.86 -15.24 -18.37
CA VAL A 620 -19.35 -14.69 -19.65
C VAL A 620 -20.65 -15.39 -20.04
N TRP A 621 -21.65 -14.60 -20.42
CA TRP A 621 -22.93 -15.13 -20.87
C TRP A 621 -22.83 -15.68 -22.28
N SER A 622 -23.51 -16.79 -22.54
CA SER A 622 -23.77 -17.24 -23.90
C SER A 622 -24.57 -16.19 -24.68
N PRO A 623 -24.35 -16.02 -25.99
CA PRO A 623 -25.06 -15.04 -26.82
C PRO A 623 -26.60 -15.05 -26.68
N GLY A 624 -27.24 -16.22 -26.54
CA GLY A 624 -28.68 -16.36 -26.32
C GLY A 624 -29.13 -16.31 -24.86
N GLY A 625 -28.20 -16.25 -23.90
CA GLY A 625 -28.49 -16.09 -22.46
C GLY A 625 -28.86 -17.36 -21.69
N ASP A 626 -28.77 -18.54 -22.31
CA ASP A 626 -29.14 -19.82 -21.70
C ASP A 626 -28.15 -20.33 -20.64
N PHE A 627 -26.88 -19.95 -20.74
CA PHE A 627 -25.83 -20.41 -19.83
C PHE A 627 -24.69 -19.37 -19.71
N LEU A 628 -23.78 -19.62 -18.78
CA LEU A 628 -22.53 -18.88 -18.64
C LEU A 628 -21.35 -19.84 -18.66
N ALA A 629 -20.25 -19.41 -19.25
CA ALA A 629 -18.93 -19.99 -19.00
C ALA A 629 -18.22 -19.20 -17.89
N TYR A 630 -17.37 -19.86 -17.10
CA TYR A 630 -16.60 -19.24 -16.02
C TYR A 630 -15.30 -20.00 -15.74
N THR A 631 -14.39 -19.34 -15.03
CA THR A 631 -13.10 -19.92 -14.66
C THR A 631 -13.10 -20.44 -13.23
N THR A 632 -12.43 -21.57 -13.00
CA THR A 632 -12.27 -22.17 -11.67
C THR A 632 -11.02 -21.64 -10.94
N ALA A 633 -10.75 -22.20 -9.76
CA ALA A 633 -9.58 -21.84 -8.97
C ALA A 633 -8.28 -22.27 -9.65
N ASP A 634 -7.22 -21.50 -9.44
CA ASP A 634 -5.88 -21.90 -9.86
C ASP A 634 -5.44 -23.14 -9.08
N VAL A 635 -5.03 -24.18 -9.82
CA VAL A 635 -4.32 -25.35 -9.31
C VAL A 635 -2.91 -25.31 -9.89
N GLY A 636 -1.95 -24.84 -9.09
CA GLY A 636 -0.60 -24.55 -9.57
C GLY A 636 -0.57 -23.33 -10.50
N THR A 637 -0.23 -23.53 -11.77
CA THR A 637 -0.17 -22.49 -12.81
C THR A 637 -1.33 -22.55 -13.80
N VAL A 638 -2.29 -23.44 -13.60
CA VAL A 638 -3.43 -23.68 -14.51
C VAL A 638 -4.77 -23.62 -13.78
N PHE A 639 -5.85 -23.42 -14.53
CA PHE A 639 -7.24 -23.50 -14.08
C PHE A 639 -8.12 -24.02 -15.22
N GLU A 640 -9.34 -24.44 -14.90
CA GLU A 640 -10.30 -24.97 -15.88
C GLU A 640 -11.41 -23.96 -16.19
N VAL A 641 -12.02 -24.10 -17.37
CA VAL A 641 -13.24 -23.39 -17.74
C VAL A 641 -14.42 -24.35 -17.61
N HIS A 642 -15.43 -23.94 -16.85
CA HIS A 642 -16.67 -24.68 -16.60
C HIS A 642 -17.88 -23.87 -17.09
N ALA A 643 -19.05 -24.50 -17.14
CA ALA A 643 -20.29 -23.86 -17.56
C ALA A 643 -21.45 -24.15 -16.60
N VAL A 644 -22.35 -23.18 -16.45
CA VAL A 644 -23.56 -23.27 -15.62
C VAL A 644 -24.74 -22.70 -16.39
N GLY A 645 -25.88 -23.37 -16.36
CA GLY A 645 -27.13 -22.85 -16.92
C GLY A 645 -27.57 -21.56 -16.22
N ALA A 646 -28.38 -20.75 -16.90
CA ALA A 646 -28.96 -19.54 -16.33
C ALA A 646 -29.88 -19.80 -15.11
N ASP A 647 -30.25 -21.07 -14.91
CA ASP A 647 -31.01 -21.62 -13.77
C ASP A 647 -30.11 -22.14 -12.63
N GLY A 648 -28.79 -22.08 -12.76
CA GLY A 648 -27.80 -22.50 -11.76
C GLY A 648 -27.39 -23.97 -11.83
N LYS A 649 -27.87 -24.75 -12.82
CA LYS A 649 -27.47 -26.15 -12.96
C LYS A 649 -26.15 -26.28 -13.71
N PRO A 650 -25.21 -27.12 -13.26
CA PRO A 650 -23.98 -27.39 -14.00
C PRO A 650 -24.28 -27.84 -15.43
N ARG A 651 -23.53 -27.30 -16.39
CA ARG A 651 -23.65 -27.65 -17.81
C ARG A 651 -22.39 -28.36 -18.26
N ALA A 652 -22.56 -29.51 -18.91
CA ALA A 652 -21.44 -30.24 -19.47
C ALA A 652 -20.77 -29.43 -20.58
N MET A 653 -19.45 -29.39 -20.57
CA MET A 653 -18.63 -28.85 -21.66
C MET A 653 -17.32 -29.64 -21.78
N PRO A 654 -16.65 -29.59 -22.94
CA PRO A 654 -15.33 -30.17 -23.11
C PRO A 654 -14.34 -29.61 -22.08
N LYS A 655 -13.33 -30.40 -21.74
CA LYS A 655 -12.28 -29.97 -20.82
C LYS A 655 -11.43 -28.88 -21.48
N VAL A 656 -11.51 -27.66 -20.96
CA VAL A 656 -10.66 -26.54 -21.36
C VAL A 656 -9.80 -26.12 -20.19
N THR A 657 -8.47 -26.24 -20.34
CA THR A 657 -7.50 -25.86 -19.32
C THR A 657 -6.69 -24.66 -19.80
N LEU A 658 -6.67 -23.62 -18.99
CA LEU A 658 -5.96 -22.38 -19.24
C LEU A 658 -4.88 -22.17 -18.18
N SER A 659 -3.93 -21.30 -18.50
CA SER A 659 -2.82 -20.94 -17.60
C SER A 659 -3.05 -19.59 -16.94
N ARG A 660 -2.42 -19.33 -15.81
CA ARG A 660 -2.44 -18.03 -15.12
C ARG A 660 -2.22 -16.86 -16.10
N GLY A 661 -2.96 -15.77 -15.89
CA GLY A 661 -2.97 -14.60 -16.77
C GLY A 661 -3.92 -14.70 -17.97
N SER A 662 -4.68 -15.80 -18.12
CA SER A 662 -5.60 -16.03 -19.25
C SER A 662 -7.08 -16.03 -18.82
N ARG A 663 -7.46 -15.21 -17.83
CA ARG A 663 -8.77 -15.32 -17.17
C ARG A 663 -9.95 -14.74 -17.96
N ARG A 664 -9.71 -13.81 -18.90
CA ARG A 664 -10.77 -13.32 -19.80
C ARG A 664 -11.13 -14.39 -20.82
N LEU A 665 -12.43 -14.58 -21.00
CA LEU A 665 -13.05 -15.45 -21.99
C LEU A 665 -14.15 -14.64 -22.69
N ASP A 666 -14.43 -14.95 -23.95
CA ASP A 666 -15.56 -14.39 -24.67
C ASP A 666 -16.09 -15.34 -25.76
N PHE A 667 -17.31 -15.15 -26.24
CA PHE A 667 -17.84 -15.93 -27.36
C PHE A 667 -17.42 -15.34 -28.71
N LEU A 668 -17.30 -16.19 -29.73
CA LEU A 668 -16.96 -15.75 -31.08
C LEU A 668 -18.18 -15.09 -31.76
N GLY A 669 -18.40 -13.81 -31.46
CA GLY A 669 -19.56 -13.08 -31.95
C GLY A 669 -20.86 -13.67 -31.41
N SER A 670 -21.80 -13.98 -32.30
CA SER A 670 -23.08 -14.61 -31.93
C SER A 670 -23.04 -16.14 -31.87
N ASP A 671 -21.89 -16.78 -32.09
CA ASP A 671 -21.75 -18.24 -32.04
C ASP A 671 -21.71 -18.74 -30.58
N GLU A 672 -22.76 -19.42 -30.14
CA GLU A 672 -22.87 -20.00 -28.80
C GLU A 672 -22.00 -21.24 -28.57
N HIS A 673 -21.34 -21.74 -29.61
CA HIS A 673 -20.55 -22.95 -29.56
C HIS A 673 -19.05 -22.69 -29.61
N THR A 674 -18.60 -21.46 -29.79
CA THR A 674 -17.17 -21.17 -29.89
C THR A 674 -16.75 -20.14 -28.85
N LEU A 675 -15.87 -20.55 -27.92
CA LEU A 675 -15.21 -19.63 -26.99
C LEU A 675 -13.87 -19.17 -27.56
N VAL A 676 -13.60 -17.88 -27.42
CA VAL A 676 -12.28 -17.28 -27.59
C VAL A 676 -11.59 -17.22 -26.24
N VAL A 677 -10.37 -17.75 -26.18
CA VAL A 677 -9.54 -17.83 -24.96
C VAL A 677 -8.09 -17.47 -25.26
N LEU A 678 -7.33 -17.13 -24.22
CA LEU A 678 -5.87 -16.96 -24.31
C LEU A 678 -5.16 -18.26 -23.92
N LYS A 679 -4.25 -18.77 -24.76
CA LYS A 679 -3.40 -19.93 -24.46
C LYS A 679 -1.94 -19.66 -24.79
N GLY A 680 -1.02 -20.31 -24.07
CA GLY A 680 0.42 -20.21 -24.28
C GLY A 680 1.23 -20.10 -22.97
N ALA A 681 2.52 -19.78 -23.06
CA ALA A 681 3.40 -19.54 -21.91
C ALA A 681 3.03 -18.23 -21.19
N LEU A 682 3.44 -18.02 -19.93
CA LEU A 682 3.08 -16.80 -19.17
C LEU A 682 3.52 -15.51 -19.85
N SER A 683 4.70 -15.53 -20.49
CA SER A 683 5.25 -14.42 -21.25
C SER A 683 4.71 -14.32 -22.68
N ARG A 684 3.95 -15.33 -23.15
CA ARG A 684 3.47 -15.39 -24.52
C ARG A 684 2.10 -16.06 -24.62
N LYS A 685 1.07 -15.26 -24.85
CA LYS A 685 -0.30 -15.73 -25.07
C LYS A 685 -0.77 -15.40 -26.47
N GLU A 686 -1.55 -16.32 -27.03
CA GLU A 686 -2.21 -16.18 -28.33
C GLU A 686 -3.70 -16.41 -28.17
N PHE A 687 -4.51 -15.89 -29.09
CA PHE A 687 -5.94 -16.14 -29.14
C PHE A 687 -6.24 -17.50 -29.76
N TRP A 688 -7.10 -18.27 -29.11
CA TRP A 688 -7.57 -19.57 -29.58
C TRP A 688 -9.09 -19.61 -29.55
N ALA A 689 -9.67 -20.24 -30.56
CA ALA A 689 -11.07 -20.63 -30.59
C ALA A 689 -11.19 -22.08 -30.10
N VAL A 690 -12.17 -22.33 -29.23
CA VAL A 690 -12.50 -23.65 -28.70
C VAL A 690 -13.97 -23.95 -29.01
N ASP A 691 -14.21 -25.00 -29.79
CA ASP A 691 -15.56 -25.50 -30.05
C ASP A 691 -16.08 -26.27 -28.83
N LEU A 692 -17.15 -25.77 -28.20
CA LEU A 692 -17.77 -26.29 -26.99
C LEU A 692 -18.57 -27.58 -27.20
N ARG A 693 -18.75 -28.05 -28.43
CA ARG A 693 -19.42 -29.33 -28.71
C ARG A 693 -18.42 -30.46 -28.79
N THR A 694 -17.24 -30.18 -29.35
CA THR A 694 -16.23 -31.18 -29.70
C THR A 694 -14.96 -31.09 -28.87
N GLY A 695 -14.68 -29.93 -28.26
CA GLY A 695 -13.41 -29.60 -27.63
C GLY A 695 -12.30 -29.30 -28.63
N ALA A 696 -12.60 -29.20 -29.93
CA ALA A 696 -11.62 -28.88 -30.94
C ALA A 696 -11.08 -27.45 -30.75
N GLU A 697 -9.76 -27.31 -30.79
CA GLU A 697 -9.08 -26.03 -30.58
C GLU A 697 -8.43 -25.56 -31.88
N ARG A 698 -8.50 -24.27 -32.14
CA ARG A 698 -7.88 -23.64 -33.31
C ARG A 698 -7.23 -22.32 -32.92
N ALA A 699 -5.94 -22.17 -33.25
CA ALA A 699 -5.26 -20.89 -33.11
C ALA A 699 -5.92 -19.84 -34.02
N LEU A 700 -6.24 -18.68 -33.47
CA LEU A 700 -6.72 -17.51 -34.22
C LEU A 700 -5.56 -16.59 -34.60
N THR A 701 -4.50 -16.57 -33.78
CA THR A 701 -3.35 -15.69 -33.97
C THR A 701 -2.01 -16.38 -33.77
N ASP A 702 -0.99 -15.79 -34.39
CA ASP A 702 0.43 -16.03 -34.12
C ASP A 702 1.16 -14.67 -34.12
N LEU A 703 1.11 -13.98 -32.99
CA LEU A 703 1.53 -12.58 -32.86
C LEU A 703 3.04 -12.44 -32.60
N GLY A 704 3.77 -13.56 -32.46
CA GLY A 704 5.20 -13.59 -32.18
C GLY A 704 5.54 -13.29 -30.72
N ALA A 705 6.75 -12.77 -30.49
CA ALA A 705 7.20 -12.27 -29.18
C ALA A 705 6.57 -10.88 -28.90
N ALA A 706 5.26 -10.85 -28.77
CA ALA A 706 4.51 -9.64 -28.45
C ALA A 706 4.41 -9.45 -26.92
N PRO A 707 4.22 -8.21 -26.43
CA PRO A 707 3.92 -7.95 -25.03
C PRO A 707 2.69 -8.72 -24.56
N VAL A 708 2.59 -8.93 -23.24
CA VAL A 708 1.55 -9.76 -22.63
C VAL A 708 0.16 -9.16 -22.91
N ILE A 709 -0.73 -10.02 -23.38
CA ILE A 709 -2.15 -9.70 -23.53
C ILE A 709 -2.80 -9.89 -22.16
N GLY A 710 -3.34 -8.83 -21.57
CA GLY A 710 -3.99 -8.87 -20.26
C GLY A 710 -5.48 -9.18 -20.38
N ASP A 711 -6.18 -8.45 -21.25
CA ASP A 711 -7.63 -8.50 -21.38
C ASP A 711 -8.07 -8.17 -22.82
N PHE A 712 -9.27 -8.62 -23.20
CA PHE A 712 -9.78 -8.51 -24.56
C PHE A 712 -11.31 -8.53 -24.64
N ASP A 713 -11.81 -8.21 -25.83
CA ASP A 713 -13.22 -8.34 -26.21
C ASP A 713 -13.33 -8.76 -27.68
N VAL A 714 -14.31 -9.58 -28.00
CA VAL A 714 -14.56 -10.07 -29.36
C VAL A 714 -15.66 -9.25 -30.00
N ALA A 715 -15.46 -8.88 -31.27
CA ALA A 715 -16.47 -8.14 -32.01
C ALA A 715 -17.75 -8.96 -32.19
N PRO A 716 -18.95 -8.33 -32.12
CA PRO A 716 -20.22 -9.04 -32.32
C PRO A 716 -20.31 -9.78 -33.66
N ASP A 717 -19.60 -9.31 -34.69
CA ASP A 717 -19.52 -9.97 -35.99
C ASP A 717 -18.56 -11.18 -36.04
N GLY A 718 -17.81 -11.43 -34.96
CA GLY A 718 -16.83 -12.51 -34.84
C GLY A 718 -15.58 -12.34 -35.71
N ARG A 719 -15.33 -11.14 -36.28
CA ARG A 719 -14.25 -10.90 -37.27
C ARG A 719 -13.09 -10.09 -36.74
N SER A 720 -13.18 -9.55 -35.54
CA SER A 720 -12.05 -8.86 -34.92
C SER A 720 -12.04 -9.02 -33.41
N ILE A 721 -10.86 -8.87 -32.83
CA ILE A 721 -10.64 -8.84 -31.39
C ILE A 721 -9.98 -7.51 -31.07
N VAL A 722 -10.50 -6.83 -30.04
CA VAL A 722 -9.82 -5.70 -29.41
C VAL A 722 -9.21 -6.17 -28.10
N PHE A 723 -7.99 -5.73 -27.81
CA PHE A 723 -7.24 -6.26 -26.68
C PHE A 723 -6.21 -5.24 -26.21
N ASP A 724 -5.80 -5.37 -24.96
CA ASP A 724 -4.65 -4.62 -24.47
C ASP A 724 -3.35 -5.41 -24.70
N ARG A 725 -2.26 -4.66 -24.84
CA ARG A 725 -0.91 -5.19 -24.71
C ARG A 725 -0.22 -4.35 -23.65
N ALA A 726 0.12 -5.00 -22.55
CA ALA A 726 0.91 -4.40 -21.50
C ALA A 726 2.34 -4.91 -21.62
N ARG A 727 3.29 -3.99 -21.46
CA ARG A 727 4.68 -4.32 -21.22
C ARG A 727 5.06 -3.76 -19.86
N ASP A 728 5.53 -4.64 -18.99
CA ASP A 728 6.26 -4.21 -17.82
C ASP A 728 7.55 -3.57 -18.34
N GLU A 729 7.70 -2.28 -18.10
CA GLU A 729 8.90 -1.55 -18.44
C GLU A 729 9.37 -0.76 -17.22
N SER A 730 10.68 -0.64 -17.07
CA SER A 730 11.28 0.12 -15.98
C SER A 730 12.71 0.48 -16.27
N ASP A 731 13.09 1.73 -15.99
CA ASP A 731 14.46 2.22 -16.14
C ASP A 731 15.22 2.21 -14.81
N LEU A 732 16.54 2.29 -14.89
CA LEU A 732 17.38 2.63 -13.77
C LEU A 732 17.57 4.13 -13.65
N VAL A 733 17.39 4.64 -12.44
CA VAL A 733 17.69 6.03 -12.09
C VAL A 733 18.75 6.05 -11.00
N LEU A 734 19.82 6.80 -11.24
CA LEU A 734 20.79 7.16 -10.22
C LEU A 734 20.31 8.42 -9.51
N ILE A 735 20.35 8.41 -8.18
CA ILE A 735 19.99 9.55 -7.35
C ILE A 735 21.22 9.95 -6.53
N ASP A 736 21.78 11.12 -6.79
CA ASP A 736 22.88 11.72 -6.04
C ASP A 736 22.31 12.65 -4.96
N LEU A 737 22.57 12.33 -3.69
CA LEU A 737 22.13 13.15 -2.56
C LEU A 737 23.08 14.34 -2.38
N GLN A 738 22.50 15.50 -2.03
CA GLN A 738 23.29 16.68 -1.70
C GLN A 738 24.15 16.41 -0.47
N ALA A 739 25.36 16.97 -0.46
CA ALA A 739 26.18 16.99 0.75
C ALA A 739 25.47 17.87 1.78
N ASN A 740 25.15 17.31 2.96
CA ASN A 740 24.71 18.10 4.10
C ASN A 740 25.83 19.02 4.61
#